data_AF-A0A6V8DJB3-F1
#
_entry.id   AF-A0A6V8DJB3-F1
#
_cell.length_a   1.000
_cell.length_b   1.000
_cell.length_c   1.000
_cell.angle_alpha   90.00
_cell.angle_beta   90.00
_cell.angle_gamma   90.00
#
_symmetry.space_group_name_H-M   'P 1'
#
loop_
_entity.id
_entity.type
_entity.pdbx_description
1 polymer ?
#
loop_
_entity_poly.entity_id
_entity_poly.type
_entity_poly.pdbx_seq_one_letter_code
_entity_poly.pdbx_strand_id
1 'polypeptide(L)'
;NPVDERDQDGDPDGDGMNNWEEYNSIDGNLSETDSLVTSPQFYLLSVGGELLPTPWLSAESTYSFGHFLSEDQKNLTGLTADPNNPDTDGDGLLDGIELIFTRWNSTDSVWTLNPLVSGDGYYDSDLDGITDQVELNLTNNNPANGGLSPPDAPRMWEEADSIDPSEANNRVFRILFGKEGKAQLAMEQYQDWLSGSPAKPLLSALLGISDPNDVDTDRDGMSDGYEYWFTQWNLEQNIWEMNPLTGTDVSRDSDDDSYDCDGNGQISDSESFDNLAEYESRIYGKKIAVDTIPNETGLVSYGADAINAFIGEEGMSYDAAFGQLYDMFRSKSLESSDRMGLINSLQPDNFNISLAGVSDPTDDDSDLDGMPDGWEFCYSIYGEFLPVNDFRWSLNPINPLDINYDPDSDGWFDREITDVPAPQGTWESRQFSEYEPEGQIPQGVQSLLFSNLMEYNNGTHPLDDDSDDDSSVMKPVFTNGVVTSYVKDSNLSDGREVFKYGTNPLDNDTDGDMMPDFYEYYRGWNETNDNWSSRLQISVVWHQVTSVVWKPVQVSNGVITRPVLEWAWFTHDPTDPSDAGQDADNDGAWDCSGGSCIYQPYNNFQEYFGVVNASMSSPSLVRASNLVDCSGEPVSEWWQLRESLLGTCSGSSSISTNYFRMNKINDNDRLYALVINDYDLDYENVDSSNDLTSLNGEWTDTFNRIAGDQYHLPNIFLGEYVYGWWILDIDGDQIADGTDPTNWDTDGDWLNDHFEIEDDLLDGIRGNSGSPIRYDDRST
;
A
#
# COMPACT_ATOMS: atom_id res chain seq x y z
N ASN A 1 -7.29 -52.31 -45.86
CA ASN A 1 -7.61 -53.29 -46.94
C ASN A 1 -8.65 -52.70 -47.89
N PRO A 2 -8.31 -52.35 -49.15
CA PRO A 2 -9.17 -51.56 -50.06
C PRO A 2 -10.46 -52.26 -50.54
N VAL A 3 -10.76 -53.47 -50.05
CA VAL A 3 -12.01 -54.20 -50.34
C VAL A 3 -12.81 -54.54 -49.07
N ASP A 4 -12.41 -54.04 -47.90
CA ASP A 4 -13.15 -54.19 -46.66
C ASP A 4 -13.85 -52.86 -46.31
N GLU A 5 -15.18 -52.85 -46.38
CA GLU A 5 -15.99 -51.65 -46.07
C GLU A 5 -15.90 -51.27 -44.58
N ARG A 6 -15.36 -52.15 -43.72
CA ARG A 6 -15.11 -51.94 -42.29
C ARG A 6 -13.73 -51.35 -42.01
N ASP A 7 -13.00 -50.98 -43.05
CA ASP A 7 -11.67 -50.35 -42.91
C ASP A 7 -11.80 -48.84 -42.64
N GLN A 8 -13.02 -48.27 -42.71
CA GLN A 8 -13.26 -46.82 -42.65
C GLN A 8 -13.05 -46.21 -41.26
N ASP A 9 -13.27 -46.95 -40.17
CA ASP A 9 -13.04 -46.53 -38.78
C ASP A 9 -11.70 -47.03 -38.21
N GLY A 10 -10.83 -47.60 -39.05
CA GLY A 10 -9.50 -48.01 -38.63
C GLY A 10 -8.58 -46.80 -38.46
N ASP A 11 -7.69 -46.89 -37.48
CA ASP A 11 -6.58 -45.98 -37.19
C ASP A 11 -5.30 -46.85 -37.07
N PRO A 12 -4.67 -47.21 -38.20
CA PRO A 12 -3.62 -48.24 -38.24
C PRO A 12 -2.27 -47.80 -37.67
N ASP A 13 -1.93 -46.52 -37.79
CA ASP A 13 -0.74 -45.87 -37.26
C ASP A 13 -0.95 -45.25 -35.87
N GLY A 14 -2.20 -45.09 -35.44
CA GLY A 14 -2.58 -44.78 -34.06
C GLY A 14 -2.53 -43.28 -33.73
N ASP A 15 -2.62 -42.44 -34.76
CA ASP A 15 -2.45 -40.98 -34.68
C ASP A 15 -3.74 -40.24 -34.34
N GLY A 16 -4.89 -40.93 -34.38
CA GLY A 16 -6.20 -40.38 -34.06
C GLY A 16 -7.02 -39.88 -35.24
N MET A 17 -6.54 -40.04 -36.48
CA MET A 17 -7.29 -39.79 -37.70
C MET A 17 -7.69 -41.13 -38.30
N ASN A 18 -8.98 -41.40 -38.46
CA ASN A 18 -9.38 -42.66 -39.09
C ASN A 18 -9.18 -42.63 -40.61
N ASN A 19 -9.03 -43.81 -41.21
CA ASN A 19 -8.84 -43.98 -42.66
C ASN A 19 -9.85 -43.21 -43.53
N TRP A 20 -11.09 -43.00 -43.04
CA TRP A 20 -12.09 -42.19 -43.75
C TRP A 20 -11.76 -40.70 -43.66
N GLU A 21 -11.42 -40.19 -42.48
CA GLU A 21 -11.00 -38.80 -42.29
C GLU A 21 -9.78 -38.48 -43.13
N GLU A 22 -8.79 -39.39 -43.14
CA GLU A 22 -7.55 -39.23 -43.88
C GLU A 22 -7.76 -39.18 -45.39
N TYR A 23 -8.56 -40.10 -45.95
CA TYR A 23 -8.89 -40.07 -47.37
C TYR A 23 -9.69 -38.80 -47.74
N ASN A 24 -10.65 -38.41 -46.90
CA ASN A 24 -11.51 -37.27 -47.16
C ASN A 24 -10.87 -35.93 -46.78
N SER A 25 -9.59 -35.91 -46.39
CA SER A 25 -8.80 -34.67 -46.35
C SER A 25 -8.57 -34.11 -47.76
N ILE A 26 -8.75 -34.91 -48.82
CA ILE A 26 -8.61 -34.50 -50.23
C ILE A 26 -9.44 -33.25 -50.62
N ASP A 27 -9.00 -32.50 -51.64
CA ASP A 27 -9.86 -31.51 -52.32
C ASP A 27 -11.16 -32.19 -52.78
N GLY A 28 -12.32 -31.67 -52.35
CA GLY A 28 -13.63 -32.20 -52.71
C GLY A 28 -13.86 -32.35 -54.23
N ASN A 29 -13.21 -31.54 -55.07
CA ASN A 29 -13.28 -31.67 -56.53
C ASN A 29 -12.59 -32.93 -57.08
N LEU A 30 -11.70 -33.53 -56.29
CA LEU A 30 -10.93 -34.74 -56.62
C LEU A 30 -11.44 -35.98 -55.89
N SER A 31 -12.36 -35.83 -54.93
CA SER A 31 -12.96 -36.93 -54.18
C SER A 31 -13.69 -37.92 -55.09
N GLU A 32 -13.46 -39.22 -54.87
CA GLU A 32 -14.15 -40.31 -55.58
C GLU A 32 -15.45 -40.74 -54.88
N THR A 33 -15.74 -40.19 -53.69
CA THR A 33 -16.91 -40.51 -52.85
C THR A 33 -17.98 -39.42 -52.95
N ASP A 34 -17.80 -38.30 -52.26
CA ASP A 34 -18.67 -37.12 -52.27
C ASP A 34 -17.82 -35.85 -52.21
N SER A 35 -18.08 -34.92 -53.12
CA SER A 35 -17.34 -33.66 -53.22
C SER A 35 -17.66 -32.65 -52.12
N LEU A 36 -18.72 -32.88 -51.34
CA LEU A 36 -19.18 -31.97 -50.28
C LEU A 36 -18.95 -32.52 -48.86
N VAL A 37 -18.47 -33.75 -48.73
CA VAL A 37 -18.28 -34.43 -47.44
C VAL A 37 -16.79 -34.70 -47.27
N THR A 38 -16.08 -33.72 -46.72
CA THR A 38 -14.62 -33.73 -46.58
C THR A 38 -14.16 -33.32 -45.18
N SER A 39 -12.97 -33.74 -44.76
CA SER A 39 -12.31 -33.34 -43.52
C SER A 39 -11.70 -31.93 -43.68
N PRO A 40 -11.76 -31.05 -42.66
CA PRO A 40 -12.23 -31.29 -41.29
C PRO A 40 -13.74 -31.03 -41.06
N GLN A 41 -14.50 -30.66 -42.09
CA GLN A 41 -15.92 -30.29 -41.95
C GLN A 41 -16.81 -31.45 -41.52
N PHE A 42 -16.39 -32.68 -41.76
CA PHE A 42 -17.09 -33.89 -41.38
C PHE A 42 -16.12 -34.83 -40.68
N TYR A 43 -16.63 -35.57 -39.71
CA TYR A 43 -15.94 -36.64 -39.01
C TYR A 43 -16.88 -37.85 -38.88
N LEU A 44 -16.34 -39.03 -38.58
CA LEU A 44 -17.17 -40.22 -38.39
C LEU A 44 -17.70 -40.30 -36.96
N LEU A 45 -19.01 -40.58 -36.81
CA LEU A 45 -19.61 -40.95 -35.54
C LEU A 45 -20.37 -42.27 -35.65
N SER A 46 -20.28 -43.08 -34.60
CA SER A 46 -21.09 -44.29 -34.44
C SER A 46 -22.49 -43.95 -33.92
N VAL A 47 -23.50 -43.97 -34.79
CA VAL A 47 -24.91 -43.71 -34.44
C VAL A 47 -25.71 -44.99 -34.62
N GLY A 48 -26.07 -45.64 -33.50
CA GLY A 48 -26.87 -46.87 -33.54
C GLY A 48 -26.15 -48.09 -34.12
N GLY A 49 -24.82 -48.08 -34.12
CA GLY A 49 -23.97 -49.15 -34.66
C GLY A 49 -23.64 -49.03 -36.15
N GLU A 50 -24.05 -47.94 -36.80
CA GLU A 50 -23.59 -47.55 -38.14
C GLU A 50 -22.70 -46.29 -38.01
N LEU A 51 -21.61 -46.26 -38.77
CA LEU A 51 -20.71 -45.11 -38.87
C LEU A 51 -21.26 -44.16 -39.93
N LEU A 52 -21.48 -42.90 -39.54
CA LEU A 52 -22.04 -41.89 -40.43
C LEU A 52 -21.17 -40.63 -40.42
N PRO A 53 -20.83 -40.08 -41.60
CA PRO A 53 -20.24 -38.75 -41.71
C PRO A 53 -21.18 -37.73 -41.08
N THR A 54 -20.70 -37.08 -40.03
CA THR A 54 -21.46 -36.08 -39.27
C THR A 54 -20.79 -34.72 -39.46
N PRO A 55 -21.54 -33.66 -39.80
CA PRO A 55 -20.96 -32.34 -39.97
C PRO A 55 -20.47 -31.79 -38.62
N TRP A 56 -19.28 -31.23 -38.62
CA TRP A 56 -18.77 -30.39 -37.56
C TRP A 56 -19.54 -29.06 -37.58
N LEU A 57 -20.43 -28.89 -36.59
CA LEU A 57 -21.37 -27.78 -36.58
C LEU A 57 -20.68 -26.42 -36.39
N SER A 58 -19.49 -26.44 -35.80
CA SER A 58 -18.67 -25.25 -35.52
C SER A 58 -17.62 -24.99 -36.61
N ALA A 59 -17.62 -25.76 -37.71
CA ALA A 59 -16.73 -25.51 -38.84
C ALA A 59 -17.07 -24.18 -39.52
N GLU A 60 -16.09 -23.27 -39.61
CA GLU A 60 -16.30 -21.93 -40.17
C GLU A 60 -16.04 -21.84 -41.69
N SER A 61 -15.59 -22.93 -42.31
CA SER A 61 -15.26 -22.99 -43.72
C SER A 61 -15.74 -24.29 -44.37
N THR A 62 -16.07 -24.21 -45.67
CA THR A 62 -16.49 -25.37 -46.47
C THR A 62 -15.35 -25.96 -47.31
N TYR A 63 -14.10 -25.59 -47.04
CA TYR A 63 -12.93 -26.16 -47.71
C TYR A 63 -12.37 -27.36 -46.96
N SER A 64 -11.86 -28.35 -47.70
CA SER A 64 -11.11 -29.46 -47.12
C SER A 64 -9.65 -29.06 -46.87
N PHE A 65 -8.95 -29.86 -46.06
CA PHE A 65 -7.50 -29.72 -45.87
C PHE A 65 -6.72 -29.68 -47.19
N GLY A 66 -7.04 -30.59 -48.12
CA GLY A 66 -6.43 -30.76 -49.43
C GLY A 66 -6.76 -29.66 -50.44
N HIS A 67 -7.72 -28.77 -50.13
CA HIS A 67 -8.07 -27.63 -50.99
C HIS A 67 -6.89 -26.65 -51.16
N PHE A 68 -6.07 -26.52 -50.13
CA PHE A 68 -5.01 -25.51 -50.05
C PHE A 68 -3.67 -25.98 -50.63
N LEU A 69 -3.59 -27.21 -51.14
CA LEU A 69 -2.33 -27.80 -51.57
C LEU A 69 -1.78 -27.19 -52.86
N SER A 70 -0.56 -26.68 -52.75
CA SER A 70 0.26 -26.35 -53.91
C SER A 70 0.70 -27.62 -54.66
N GLU A 71 1.10 -27.48 -55.92
CA GLU A 71 1.55 -28.65 -56.69
C GLU A 71 2.85 -29.26 -56.15
N ASP A 72 3.69 -28.45 -55.49
CA ASP A 72 4.88 -28.94 -54.80
C ASP A 72 4.49 -29.72 -53.53
N GLN A 73 3.53 -29.21 -52.75
CA GLN A 73 3.03 -29.90 -51.55
C GLN A 73 2.41 -31.25 -51.90
N LYS A 74 1.63 -31.32 -52.99
CA LYS A 74 1.05 -32.59 -53.46
C LYS A 74 2.10 -33.64 -53.83
N ASN A 75 3.30 -33.22 -54.23
CA ASN A 75 4.40 -34.14 -54.49
C ASN A 75 5.12 -34.60 -53.21
N LEU A 76 4.97 -33.86 -52.11
CA LEU A 76 5.56 -34.15 -50.82
C LEU A 76 4.64 -35.07 -49.99
N THR A 77 3.43 -34.62 -49.69
CA THR A 77 2.47 -35.30 -48.80
C THR A 77 1.49 -36.17 -49.56
N GLY A 78 1.21 -35.84 -50.82
CA GLY A 78 0.17 -36.49 -51.61
C GLY A 78 -1.09 -35.64 -51.69
N LEU A 79 -2.22 -36.28 -51.97
CA LEU A 79 -3.52 -35.59 -52.08
C LEU A 79 -4.38 -35.77 -50.81
N THR A 80 -4.00 -36.68 -49.93
CA THR A 80 -4.72 -37.12 -48.73
C THR A 80 -3.72 -37.29 -47.60
N ALA A 81 -4.20 -37.43 -46.37
CA ALA A 81 -3.36 -37.94 -45.29
C ALA A 81 -3.03 -39.41 -45.59
N ASP A 82 -1.90 -39.92 -45.08
CA ASP A 82 -1.45 -41.30 -45.31
C ASP A 82 -1.77 -42.21 -44.11
N PRO A 83 -2.70 -43.18 -44.26
CA PRO A 83 -3.17 -44.10 -43.20
C PRO A 83 -2.15 -45.05 -42.57
N ASN A 84 -0.88 -44.85 -42.87
CA ASN A 84 0.22 -45.63 -42.33
C ASN A 84 1.39 -44.72 -41.91
N ASN A 85 1.19 -43.41 -41.93
CA ASN A 85 2.16 -42.42 -41.56
C ASN A 85 1.49 -41.41 -40.60
N PRO A 86 1.77 -41.50 -39.29
CA PRO A 86 1.05 -40.74 -38.26
C PRO A 86 1.30 -39.21 -38.26
N ASP A 87 2.14 -38.72 -39.16
CA ASP A 87 2.57 -37.32 -39.33
C ASP A 87 2.85 -37.16 -40.83
N THR A 88 1.81 -36.86 -41.60
CA THR A 88 1.82 -36.92 -43.07
C THR A 88 2.77 -35.88 -43.66
N ASP A 89 2.83 -34.68 -43.09
CA ASP A 89 3.63 -33.58 -43.61
C ASP A 89 5.00 -33.38 -42.97
N GLY A 90 5.26 -34.10 -41.88
CA GLY A 90 6.54 -34.21 -41.22
C GLY A 90 6.89 -33.01 -40.34
N ASP A 91 5.91 -32.27 -39.85
CA ASP A 91 6.13 -31.11 -38.97
C ASP A 91 6.25 -31.48 -37.48
N GLY A 92 5.95 -32.73 -37.14
CA GLY A 92 6.08 -33.29 -35.80
C GLY A 92 4.79 -33.33 -35.00
N LEU A 93 3.67 -32.87 -35.56
CA LEU A 93 2.33 -33.10 -35.03
C LEU A 93 1.72 -34.37 -35.61
N LEU A 94 0.73 -34.93 -34.91
CA LEU A 94 0.00 -36.10 -35.39
C LEU A 94 -1.21 -35.65 -36.21
N ASP A 95 -1.51 -36.31 -37.33
CA ASP A 95 -2.61 -35.88 -38.23
C ASP A 95 -3.95 -35.84 -37.47
N GLY A 96 -4.16 -36.76 -36.53
CA GLY A 96 -5.33 -36.78 -35.67
C GLY A 96 -5.38 -35.64 -34.65
N ILE A 97 -4.24 -35.19 -34.11
CA ILE A 97 -4.17 -34.01 -33.24
C ILE A 97 -4.53 -32.77 -34.06
N GLU A 98 -3.95 -32.63 -35.24
CA GLU A 98 -4.25 -31.53 -36.16
C GLU A 98 -5.75 -31.46 -36.50
N LEU A 99 -6.38 -32.59 -36.84
CA LEU A 99 -7.83 -32.68 -37.04
C LEU A 99 -8.63 -32.22 -35.80
N ILE A 100 -8.18 -32.60 -34.60
CA ILE A 100 -8.87 -32.29 -33.33
C ILE A 100 -8.81 -30.78 -33.04
N PHE A 101 -7.65 -30.15 -33.19
CA PHE A 101 -7.41 -28.77 -32.75
C PHE A 101 -7.55 -27.70 -33.84
N THR A 102 -7.50 -28.06 -35.13
CA THR A 102 -7.63 -27.12 -36.25
C THR A 102 -8.73 -26.07 -36.05
N ARG A 103 -8.40 -24.81 -36.33
CA ARG A 103 -9.32 -23.67 -36.43
C ARG A 103 -9.23 -23.02 -37.79
N TRP A 104 -10.27 -22.26 -38.13
CA TRP A 104 -10.27 -21.45 -39.34
C TRP A 104 -9.61 -20.10 -39.06
N ASN A 105 -8.48 -19.84 -39.73
CA ASN A 105 -7.89 -18.50 -39.71
C ASN A 105 -8.60 -17.63 -40.76
N SER A 106 -9.39 -16.67 -40.29
CA SER A 106 -10.17 -15.79 -41.18
C SER A 106 -9.33 -14.79 -41.99
N THR A 107 -8.16 -14.40 -41.47
CA THR A 107 -7.24 -13.45 -42.11
C THR A 107 -6.59 -14.06 -43.34
N ASP A 108 -6.03 -15.26 -43.17
CA ASP A 108 -5.34 -15.97 -44.25
C ASP A 108 -6.26 -16.90 -45.04
N SER A 109 -7.49 -17.10 -44.56
CA SER A 109 -8.51 -17.96 -45.18
C SER A 109 -8.03 -19.39 -45.38
N VAL A 110 -7.42 -19.97 -44.33
CA VAL A 110 -6.91 -21.35 -44.28
C VAL A 110 -7.31 -22.02 -42.97
N TRP A 111 -7.24 -23.36 -42.93
CA TRP A 111 -7.26 -24.11 -41.67
C TRP A 111 -5.88 -24.04 -41.03
N THR A 112 -5.80 -23.79 -39.72
CA THR A 112 -4.58 -24.02 -38.91
C THR A 112 -4.40 -25.52 -38.69
N LEU A 113 -3.20 -25.99 -38.39
CA LEU A 113 -2.93 -27.41 -38.10
C LEU A 113 -3.52 -28.33 -39.18
N ASN A 114 -3.03 -28.18 -40.41
CA ASN A 114 -3.48 -28.96 -41.56
C ASN A 114 -2.48 -30.10 -41.80
N PRO A 115 -2.90 -31.38 -41.70
CA PRO A 115 -2.00 -32.54 -41.76
C PRO A 115 -1.29 -32.76 -43.10
N LEU A 116 -1.53 -31.87 -44.06
CA LEU A 116 -0.95 -31.92 -45.38
C LEU A 116 -0.01 -30.74 -45.66
N VAL A 117 0.15 -29.79 -44.74
CA VAL A 117 0.86 -28.51 -44.93
C VAL A 117 1.69 -28.15 -43.69
N SER A 118 2.97 -28.50 -43.73
CA SER A 118 3.86 -28.20 -42.61
C SER A 118 4.04 -26.71 -42.35
N GLY A 119 4.20 -26.36 -41.07
CA GLY A 119 4.49 -25.02 -40.60
C GLY A 119 3.27 -24.12 -40.46
N ASP A 120 2.07 -24.69 -40.44
CA ASP A 120 0.84 -23.98 -40.11
C ASP A 120 0.41 -24.16 -38.64
N GLY A 121 1.24 -24.78 -37.81
CA GLY A 121 1.14 -24.71 -36.34
C GLY A 121 1.69 -23.41 -35.74
N TYR A 122 2.17 -22.46 -36.54
CA TYR A 122 2.66 -21.15 -36.08
C TYR A 122 1.55 -20.10 -35.87
N TYR A 123 0.29 -20.47 -36.08
CA TYR A 123 -0.82 -19.62 -35.64
C TYR A 123 -0.93 -19.67 -34.12
N ASP A 124 -1.47 -18.60 -33.56
CA ASP A 124 -1.91 -18.47 -32.17
C ASP A 124 -3.44 -18.39 -32.27
N SER A 125 -4.10 -19.54 -32.09
CA SER A 125 -5.51 -19.73 -32.43
C SER A 125 -6.48 -19.12 -31.40
N ASP A 126 -6.04 -18.89 -30.17
CA ASP A 126 -6.83 -18.29 -29.09
C ASP A 126 -6.28 -16.94 -28.59
N LEU A 127 -5.15 -16.48 -29.14
CA LEU A 127 -4.54 -15.16 -28.96
C LEU A 127 -3.98 -14.94 -27.56
N ASP A 128 -3.43 -15.98 -26.95
CA ASP A 128 -2.85 -15.95 -25.61
C ASP A 128 -1.33 -15.68 -25.61
N GLY A 129 -0.70 -15.63 -26.78
CA GLY A 129 0.71 -15.30 -26.93
C GLY A 129 1.63 -16.49 -27.19
N ILE A 130 1.12 -17.72 -27.24
CA ILE A 130 1.85 -18.91 -27.67
C ILE A 130 1.25 -19.45 -28.97
N THR A 131 2.01 -20.28 -29.68
CA THR A 131 1.54 -20.84 -30.95
C THR A 131 0.98 -22.23 -30.72
N ASP A 132 0.00 -22.64 -31.53
CA ASP A 132 -0.65 -23.95 -31.44
C ASP A 132 0.39 -25.08 -31.37
N GLN A 133 1.50 -24.96 -32.12
CA GLN A 133 2.60 -25.91 -32.12
C GLN A 133 3.35 -25.99 -30.78
N VAL A 134 3.55 -24.86 -30.08
CA VAL A 134 4.23 -24.81 -28.77
C VAL A 134 3.39 -25.55 -27.74
N GLU A 135 2.11 -25.22 -27.68
CA GLU A 135 1.11 -25.80 -26.78
C GLU A 135 1.00 -27.32 -26.92
N LEU A 136 0.84 -27.78 -28.16
CA LEU A 136 0.74 -29.21 -28.48
C LEU A 136 2.03 -29.98 -28.19
N ASN A 137 3.16 -29.29 -28.01
CA ASN A 137 4.47 -29.90 -27.81
C ASN A 137 4.99 -29.79 -26.36
N LEU A 138 4.22 -29.18 -25.45
CA LEU A 138 4.52 -29.13 -24.00
C LEU A 138 4.64 -30.53 -23.36
N THR A 139 3.97 -31.52 -23.95
CA THR A 139 4.14 -32.93 -23.55
C THR A 139 5.59 -33.40 -23.65
N ASN A 140 6.32 -32.94 -24.69
CA ASN A 140 7.65 -33.45 -25.03
C ASN A 140 8.78 -32.48 -24.65
N ASN A 141 8.49 -31.19 -24.49
CA ASN A 141 9.48 -30.12 -24.27
C ASN A 141 9.11 -29.25 -23.08
N ASN A 142 10.13 -28.75 -22.37
CA ASN A 142 9.94 -27.68 -21.40
C ASN A 142 9.88 -26.33 -22.12
N PRO A 143 9.37 -25.26 -21.48
CA PRO A 143 9.31 -23.93 -22.07
C PRO A 143 10.65 -23.45 -22.61
N ALA A 144 10.59 -22.74 -23.75
CA ALA A 144 11.71 -22.08 -24.38
C ALA A 144 11.41 -20.58 -24.45
N ASN A 145 11.29 -19.97 -23.28
CA ASN A 145 10.73 -18.64 -23.04
C ASN A 145 11.78 -17.58 -22.66
N GLY A 146 13.07 -17.94 -22.60
CA GLY A 146 14.15 -17.04 -22.17
C GLY A 146 14.56 -17.22 -20.70
N GLY A 147 13.72 -17.87 -19.88
CA GLY A 147 14.00 -18.20 -18.48
C GLY A 147 14.74 -19.53 -18.28
N LEU A 148 15.00 -19.86 -17.02
CA LEU A 148 15.67 -21.11 -16.64
C LEU A 148 14.76 -22.33 -16.88
N SER A 149 15.10 -23.14 -17.89
CA SER A 149 14.36 -24.35 -18.25
C SER A 149 15.33 -25.54 -18.48
N PRO A 150 15.79 -26.20 -17.40
CA PRO A 150 16.74 -27.31 -17.51
C PRO A 150 16.12 -28.51 -18.24
N PRO A 151 16.87 -29.21 -19.12
CA PRO A 151 16.36 -30.40 -19.80
C PRO A 151 15.98 -31.57 -18.87
N ASP A 152 16.49 -31.57 -17.64
CA ASP A 152 16.23 -32.56 -16.60
C ASP A 152 15.15 -32.14 -15.59
N ALA A 153 14.63 -30.91 -15.69
CA ALA A 153 13.42 -30.52 -14.96
C ALA A 153 12.22 -31.35 -15.47
N PRO A 154 11.31 -31.78 -14.56
CA PRO A 154 10.06 -32.43 -14.95
C PRO A 154 9.29 -31.62 -15.99
N ARG A 155 8.61 -32.31 -16.91
CA ARG A 155 7.66 -31.63 -17.80
C ARG A 155 6.54 -31.02 -16.97
N MET A 156 5.99 -29.89 -17.43
CA MET A 156 4.87 -29.21 -16.78
C MET A 156 3.72 -30.17 -16.42
N TRP A 157 3.39 -31.12 -17.30
CA TRP A 157 2.34 -32.10 -17.05
C TRP A 157 2.73 -33.20 -16.06
N GLU A 158 4.02 -33.54 -15.95
CA GLU A 158 4.52 -34.48 -14.95
C GLU A 158 4.42 -33.86 -13.55
N GLU A 159 4.70 -32.57 -13.44
CA GLU A 159 4.48 -31.81 -12.21
C GLU A 159 2.98 -31.72 -11.88
N ALA A 160 2.14 -31.26 -12.81
CA ALA A 160 0.69 -31.14 -12.60
C ALA A 160 0.06 -32.46 -12.16
N ASP A 161 0.42 -33.59 -12.79
CA ASP A 161 -0.04 -34.93 -12.37
C ASP A 161 0.49 -35.32 -10.98
N SER A 162 1.69 -34.86 -10.60
CA SER A 162 2.25 -35.13 -9.27
C SER A 162 1.57 -34.32 -8.16
N ILE A 163 1.12 -33.09 -8.45
CA ILE A 163 0.46 -32.17 -7.52
C ILE A 163 -1.01 -32.56 -7.36
N ASP A 164 -1.77 -32.58 -8.45
CA ASP A 164 -3.17 -33.00 -8.48
C ASP A 164 -3.45 -33.95 -9.65
N PRO A 165 -3.26 -35.26 -9.45
CA PRO A 165 -3.56 -36.26 -10.48
C PRO A 165 -5.03 -36.26 -10.88
N SER A 166 -5.95 -35.86 -10.00
CA SER A 166 -7.37 -35.82 -10.34
C SER A 166 -7.65 -34.71 -11.34
N GLU A 167 -7.05 -33.54 -11.10
CA GLU A 167 -7.25 -32.38 -11.95
C GLU A 167 -6.51 -32.54 -13.29
N ALA A 168 -5.29 -33.07 -13.30
CA ALA A 168 -4.58 -33.41 -14.53
C ALA A 168 -5.40 -34.38 -15.42
N ASN A 169 -6.08 -35.36 -14.82
CA ASN A 169 -6.99 -36.26 -15.52
C ASN A 169 -8.26 -35.57 -16.05
N ASN A 170 -8.83 -34.65 -15.26
CA ASN A 170 -10.01 -33.89 -15.63
C ASN A 170 -9.71 -32.92 -16.77
N ARG A 171 -8.55 -32.26 -16.78
CA ARG A 171 -8.08 -31.38 -17.85
C ARG A 171 -8.12 -32.10 -19.21
N VAL A 172 -7.46 -33.26 -19.31
CA VAL A 172 -7.48 -34.07 -20.55
C VAL A 172 -8.91 -34.42 -20.96
N PHE A 173 -9.77 -34.79 -20.01
CA PHE A 173 -11.19 -35.05 -20.31
C PHE A 173 -11.93 -33.80 -20.82
N ARG A 174 -11.71 -32.63 -20.22
CA ARG A 174 -12.34 -31.36 -20.63
C ARG A 174 -11.96 -31.00 -22.06
N ILE A 175 -10.65 -31.03 -22.36
CA ILE A 175 -10.12 -30.76 -23.69
C ILE A 175 -10.83 -31.67 -24.70
N LEU A 176 -10.77 -32.99 -24.51
CA LEU A 176 -11.35 -33.95 -25.44
C LEU A 176 -12.88 -33.83 -25.56
N PHE A 177 -13.57 -33.59 -24.46
CA PHE A 177 -15.02 -33.40 -24.47
C PHE A 177 -15.43 -32.15 -25.26
N GLY A 178 -14.60 -31.10 -25.25
CA GLY A 178 -14.81 -29.87 -26.00
C GLY A 178 -14.69 -30.03 -27.51
N LYS A 179 -13.98 -31.05 -28.02
CA LYS A 179 -13.70 -31.23 -29.46
C LYS A 179 -14.75 -32.06 -30.21
N GLU A 180 -15.94 -32.24 -29.61
CA GLU A 180 -17.08 -32.94 -30.18
C GLU A 180 -16.70 -34.36 -30.68
N GLY A 181 -17.19 -34.79 -31.84
CA GLY A 181 -16.89 -36.12 -32.35
C GLY A 181 -15.53 -36.25 -33.04
N LYS A 182 -14.79 -35.15 -33.26
CA LYS A 182 -13.41 -35.19 -33.80
C LYS A 182 -12.46 -35.93 -32.86
N ALA A 183 -12.70 -35.80 -31.55
CA ALA A 183 -11.91 -36.47 -30.51
C ALA A 183 -12.44 -37.88 -30.14
N GLN A 184 -13.29 -38.52 -30.96
CA GLN A 184 -13.86 -39.82 -30.60
C GLN A 184 -12.76 -40.87 -30.33
N LEU A 185 -11.78 -41.00 -31.22
CA LEU A 185 -10.67 -41.94 -31.06
C LEU A 185 -9.83 -41.60 -29.81
N ALA A 186 -9.50 -40.33 -29.60
CA ALA A 186 -8.80 -39.87 -28.41
C ALA A 186 -9.57 -40.20 -27.11
N MET A 187 -10.90 -40.02 -27.11
CA MET A 187 -11.76 -40.38 -25.98
C MET A 187 -11.78 -41.89 -25.73
N GLU A 188 -11.77 -42.72 -26.77
CA GLU A 188 -11.64 -44.18 -26.63
C GLU A 188 -10.29 -44.57 -26.03
N GLN A 189 -9.19 -43.96 -26.50
CA GLN A 189 -7.86 -44.17 -25.91
C GLN A 189 -7.80 -43.73 -24.45
N TYR A 190 -8.42 -42.60 -24.10
CA TYR A 190 -8.54 -42.09 -22.74
C TYR A 190 -9.27 -43.07 -21.81
N GLN A 191 -10.39 -43.65 -22.25
CA GLN A 191 -11.14 -44.65 -21.47
C GLN A 191 -10.35 -45.96 -21.29
N ASP A 192 -9.61 -46.39 -22.32
CA ASP A 192 -8.72 -47.56 -22.25
C ASP A 192 -7.60 -47.34 -21.22
N TRP A 193 -7.03 -46.13 -21.19
CA TRP A 193 -5.98 -45.72 -20.26
C TRP A 193 -6.48 -45.66 -18.81
N LEU A 194 -7.64 -45.04 -18.56
CA LEU A 194 -8.31 -45.06 -17.24
C LEU A 194 -8.61 -46.50 -16.76
N SER A 195 -8.80 -47.44 -17.69
CA SER A 195 -9.00 -48.86 -17.39
C SER A 195 -7.71 -49.62 -17.06
N GLY A 196 -6.55 -48.93 -17.04
CA GLY A 196 -5.23 -49.46 -16.71
C GLY A 196 -4.41 -49.92 -17.91
N SER A 197 -4.82 -49.60 -19.14
CA SER A 197 -3.98 -49.80 -20.32
C SER A 197 -2.90 -48.71 -20.40
N PRO A 198 -1.72 -48.98 -20.99
CA PRO A 198 -0.77 -47.92 -21.31
C PRO A 198 -1.41 -46.87 -22.23
N ALA A 199 -1.01 -45.60 -22.09
CA ALA A 199 -1.40 -44.55 -23.02
C ALA A 199 -0.92 -44.93 -24.44
N LYS A 200 -1.84 -44.88 -25.40
CA LYS A 200 -1.55 -45.09 -26.83
C LYS A 200 -0.97 -43.79 -27.42
N PRO A 201 -0.35 -43.80 -28.62
CA PRO A 201 0.41 -42.68 -29.15
C PRO A 201 -0.32 -41.33 -29.12
N LEU A 202 -1.53 -41.26 -29.68
CA LEU A 202 -2.38 -40.05 -29.63
C LEU A 202 -2.63 -39.58 -28.19
N LEU A 203 -3.13 -40.44 -27.29
CA LEU A 203 -3.36 -40.02 -25.90
C LEU A 203 -2.07 -39.58 -25.21
N SER A 204 -0.96 -40.28 -25.47
CA SER A 204 0.33 -39.95 -24.88
C SER A 204 0.80 -38.55 -25.28
N ALA A 205 0.49 -38.10 -26.50
CA ALA A 205 0.79 -36.76 -26.96
C ALA A 205 -0.12 -35.68 -26.33
N LEU A 206 -1.33 -36.07 -25.92
CA LEU A 206 -2.35 -35.19 -25.34
C LEU A 206 -2.27 -35.02 -23.81
N LEU A 207 -1.44 -35.79 -23.10
CA LEU A 207 -1.39 -35.74 -21.64
C LEU A 207 -0.92 -34.39 -21.10
N GLY A 208 -0.02 -33.74 -21.82
CA GLY A 208 0.66 -32.53 -21.34
C GLY A 208 0.56 -31.32 -22.23
N ILE A 209 -0.47 -31.25 -23.07
CA ILE A 209 -0.74 -30.06 -23.87
C ILE A 209 -1.50 -29.01 -23.04
N SER A 210 -1.27 -27.74 -23.32
CA SER A 210 -2.31 -26.70 -23.21
C SER A 210 -3.23 -26.77 -24.44
N ASP A 211 -4.45 -26.30 -24.36
CA ASP A 211 -5.43 -26.36 -25.45
C ASP A 211 -5.33 -25.11 -26.35
N PRO A 212 -4.87 -25.20 -27.62
CA PRO A 212 -4.72 -24.06 -28.53
C PRO A 212 -5.98 -23.26 -28.86
N ASN A 213 -7.12 -23.69 -28.34
CA ASN A 213 -8.41 -23.07 -28.58
C ASN A 213 -9.03 -22.48 -27.30
N ASP A 214 -8.33 -22.54 -26.16
CA ASP A 214 -8.78 -22.10 -24.84
C ASP A 214 -7.62 -21.42 -24.09
N VAL A 215 -7.73 -20.09 -23.93
CA VAL A 215 -6.64 -19.23 -23.41
C VAL A 215 -6.17 -19.57 -21.99
N ASP A 216 -6.91 -20.40 -21.25
CA ASP A 216 -6.74 -20.73 -19.83
C ASP A 216 -7.16 -22.19 -19.63
N THR A 217 -6.21 -23.09 -19.84
CA THR A 217 -6.45 -24.54 -19.95
C THR A 217 -6.85 -25.15 -18.59
N ASP A 218 -6.25 -24.67 -17.50
CA ASP A 218 -6.47 -25.21 -16.16
C ASP A 218 -7.54 -24.44 -15.35
N ARG A 219 -7.95 -23.26 -15.84
CA ARG A 219 -9.08 -22.43 -15.37
C ARG A 219 -8.83 -21.74 -14.06
N ASP A 220 -7.60 -21.30 -13.86
CA ASP A 220 -7.18 -20.63 -12.65
C ASP A 220 -7.31 -19.10 -12.73
N GLY A 221 -7.52 -18.56 -13.93
CA GLY A 221 -7.70 -17.13 -14.20
C GLY A 221 -6.49 -16.47 -14.85
N MET A 222 -5.36 -17.16 -14.98
CA MET A 222 -4.19 -16.78 -15.77
C MET A 222 -4.31 -17.36 -17.19
N SER A 223 -3.65 -16.76 -18.17
CA SER A 223 -3.61 -17.34 -19.52
C SER A 223 -2.43 -18.26 -19.72
N ASP A 224 -2.58 -19.31 -20.53
CA ASP A 224 -1.52 -20.29 -20.75
C ASP A 224 -0.24 -19.62 -21.28
N GLY A 225 -0.37 -18.64 -22.18
CA GLY A 225 0.75 -17.84 -22.67
C GLY A 225 1.41 -16.95 -21.62
N TYR A 226 0.68 -16.40 -20.65
CA TYR A 226 1.27 -15.64 -19.52
C TYR A 226 2.16 -16.56 -18.70
N GLU A 227 1.62 -17.69 -18.27
CA GLU A 227 2.35 -18.67 -17.49
C GLU A 227 3.54 -19.24 -18.27
N TYR A 228 3.35 -19.53 -19.57
CA TYR A 228 4.43 -20.00 -20.43
C TYR A 228 5.57 -19.00 -20.54
N TRP A 229 5.30 -17.70 -20.73
CA TRP A 229 6.34 -16.69 -20.94
C TRP A 229 7.08 -16.34 -19.66
N PHE A 230 6.40 -16.33 -18.51
CA PHE A 230 6.98 -15.89 -17.24
C PHE A 230 7.47 -17.01 -16.32
N THR A 231 7.07 -18.26 -16.55
CA THR A 231 7.56 -19.39 -15.74
C THR A 231 9.07 -19.63 -15.86
N GLN A 232 9.67 -20.06 -14.76
CA GLN A 232 11.00 -20.64 -14.72
C GLN A 232 11.06 -21.79 -13.71
N TRP A 233 12.09 -22.61 -13.84
CA TRP A 233 12.31 -23.73 -12.93
C TRP A 233 12.99 -23.26 -11.65
N ASN A 234 12.24 -23.24 -10.54
CA ASN A 234 12.79 -22.94 -9.23
C ASN A 234 13.60 -24.12 -8.71
N LEU A 235 14.93 -23.98 -8.72
CA LEU A 235 15.86 -25.04 -8.32
C LEU A 235 15.77 -25.41 -6.82
N GLU A 236 15.36 -24.47 -5.97
CA GLU A 236 15.34 -24.65 -4.52
C GLU A 236 14.07 -25.37 -4.07
N GLN A 237 12.93 -24.96 -4.64
CA GLN A 237 11.63 -25.53 -4.36
C GLN A 237 11.33 -26.77 -5.23
N ASN A 238 12.07 -26.96 -6.33
CA ASN A 238 11.94 -28.06 -7.29
C ASN A 238 10.53 -28.09 -7.91
N ILE A 239 10.09 -26.93 -8.39
CA ILE A 239 8.79 -26.69 -9.01
C ILE A 239 8.90 -25.62 -10.11
N TRP A 240 7.98 -25.63 -11.06
CA TRP A 240 7.77 -24.50 -11.97
C TRP A 240 7.13 -23.33 -11.22
N GLU A 241 7.53 -22.10 -11.53
CA GLU A 241 6.96 -20.88 -10.92
C GLU A 241 5.52 -20.65 -11.34
N MET A 242 5.22 -20.85 -12.62
CA MET A 242 3.86 -20.94 -13.16
C MET A 242 3.72 -22.15 -14.07
N ASN A 243 2.52 -22.71 -14.18
CA ASN A 243 2.29 -23.91 -14.97
C ASN A 243 0.85 -23.97 -15.51
N PRO A 244 0.65 -23.82 -16.84
CA PRO A 244 -0.68 -23.70 -17.49
C PRO A 244 -1.54 -24.96 -17.43
N LEU A 245 -1.06 -25.97 -16.71
CA LEU A 245 -1.67 -27.27 -16.55
C LEU A 245 -2.12 -27.52 -15.10
N THR A 246 -1.92 -26.58 -14.18
CA THR A 246 -2.30 -26.68 -12.75
C THR A 246 -2.48 -25.32 -12.06
N GLY A 247 -3.73 -24.98 -11.70
CA GLY A 247 -4.06 -23.73 -10.97
C GLY A 247 -3.65 -23.63 -9.51
N THR A 248 -2.50 -24.18 -9.14
CA THR A 248 -1.96 -24.19 -7.77
C THR A 248 -0.92 -23.10 -7.52
N ASP A 249 -0.55 -22.36 -8.56
CA ASP A 249 0.48 -21.32 -8.53
C ASP A 249 -0.09 -19.89 -8.63
N VAL A 250 -1.40 -19.71 -8.74
CA VAL A 250 -2.08 -18.40 -8.70
C VAL A 250 -1.65 -17.52 -7.52
N SER A 251 -1.48 -18.12 -6.34
CA SER A 251 -1.15 -17.41 -5.10
C SER A 251 0.34 -17.45 -4.79
N ARG A 252 1.17 -17.74 -5.79
CA ARG A 252 2.61 -17.67 -5.66
C ARG A 252 3.05 -16.27 -6.06
N ASP A 253 3.91 -15.73 -5.23
CA ASP A 253 4.68 -14.52 -5.49
C ASP A 253 6.04 -14.99 -6.03
N SER A 254 6.33 -14.71 -7.30
CA SER A 254 7.47 -15.32 -8.01
C SER A 254 8.75 -14.48 -7.90
N ASP A 255 8.64 -13.18 -7.68
CA ASP A 255 9.71 -12.23 -7.41
C ASP A 255 9.81 -11.79 -5.94
N ASP A 256 8.91 -12.27 -5.08
CA ASP A 256 8.88 -12.07 -3.62
C ASP A 256 8.70 -10.57 -3.24
N ASP A 257 7.84 -9.84 -3.97
CA ASP A 257 7.70 -8.39 -3.87
C ASP A 257 6.43 -7.90 -3.12
N SER A 258 5.56 -8.82 -2.68
CA SER A 258 4.36 -8.49 -1.91
C SER A 258 4.69 -7.63 -0.68
N TYR A 259 3.88 -6.61 -0.41
CA TYR A 259 4.17 -5.60 0.61
C TYR A 259 3.14 -5.59 1.76
N ASP A 260 3.61 -5.41 3.00
CA ASP A 260 2.79 -5.41 4.22
C ASP A 260 2.14 -4.03 4.43
N CYS A 261 1.10 -3.71 3.66
CA CYS A 261 0.56 -2.35 3.60
C CYS A 261 0.05 -1.83 4.97
N ASP A 262 -0.43 -2.70 5.87
CA ASP A 262 -0.93 -2.28 7.19
C ASP A 262 0.14 -2.35 8.32
N GLY A 263 1.37 -2.77 7.99
CA GLY A 263 2.49 -2.86 8.91
C GLY A 263 2.31 -3.87 10.06
N ASN A 264 1.36 -4.81 9.95
CA ASN A 264 1.09 -5.79 11.02
C ASN A 264 2.15 -6.91 11.10
N GLY A 265 3.05 -6.96 10.11
CA GLY A 265 4.12 -7.94 9.95
C GLY A 265 3.71 -9.21 9.21
N GLN A 266 2.56 -9.24 8.53
CA GLN A 266 2.03 -10.40 7.82
C GLN A 266 1.31 -9.98 6.54
N ILE A 267 1.75 -10.51 5.40
CA ILE A 267 1.06 -10.33 4.11
C ILE A 267 -0.28 -11.09 4.12
N SER A 268 -1.38 -10.35 3.99
CA SER A 268 -2.71 -10.89 3.79
C SER A 268 -3.09 -11.04 2.30
N ASP A 269 -4.18 -11.75 2.01
CA ASP A 269 -4.67 -11.95 0.63
C ASP A 269 -4.96 -10.62 -0.12
N SER A 270 -5.18 -9.51 0.59
CA SER A 270 -5.40 -8.17 -0.02
C SER A 270 -4.11 -7.39 -0.29
N GLU A 271 -3.00 -7.85 0.30
CA GLU A 271 -1.67 -7.23 0.27
C GLU A 271 -0.70 -8.04 -0.62
N SER A 272 -1.06 -9.28 -0.94
CA SER A 272 -0.31 -10.12 -1.87
C SER A 272 -0.42 -9.56 -3.27
N PHE A 273 0.73 -9.30 -3.89
CA PHE A 273 0.85 -9.04 -5.32
C PHE A 273 1.37 -10.31 -5.99
N ASP A 274 0.52 -11.34 -6.00
CA ASP A 274 0.85 -12.66 -6.55
C ASP A 274 0.68 -12.72 -8.08
N ASN A 275 1.14 -13.83 -8.67
CA ASN A 275 1.06 -14.09 -10.12
C ASN A 275 -0.33 -13.77 -10.72
N LEU A 276 -1.42 -14.07 -9.99
CA LEU A 276 -2.77 -13.79 -10.44
C LEU A 276 -3.11 -12.30 -10.33
N ALA A 277 -2.74 -11.62 -9.24
CA ALA A 277 -2.95 -10.19 -9.07
C ALA A 277 -2.22 -9.37 -10.16
N GLU A 278 -1.00 -9.76 -10.47
CA GLU A 278 -0.18 -9.21 -11.56
C GLU A 278 -0.84 -9.39 -12.92
N TYR A 279 -1.32 -10.61 -13.22
CA TYR A 279 -2.04 -10.86 -14.47
C TYR A 279 -3.37 -10.10 -14.53
N GLU A 280 -4.15 -10.05 -13.45
CA GLU A 280 -5.42 -9.34 -13.38
C GLU A 280 -5.25 -7.81 -13.53
N SER A 281 -4.06 -7.28 -13.21
CA SER A 281 -3.76 -5.85 -13.33
C SER A 281 -3.90 -5.31 -14.76
N ARG A 282 -3.69 -6.16 -15.77
CA ARG A 282 -3.91 -5.85 -17.20
C ARG A 282 -5.35 -5.50 -17.53
N ILE A 283 -6.31 -5.90 -16.68
CA ILE A 283 -7.74 -5.63 -16.83
C ILE A 283 -8.21 -4.57 -15.85
N TYR A 284 -7.81 -4.70 -14.58
CA TYR A 284 -8.41 -3.94 -13.48
C TYR A 284 -7.52 -2.85 -12.91
N GLY A 285 -6.21 -2.83 -13.20
CA GLY A 285 -5.24 -2.15 -12.34
C GLY A 285 -5.26 -2.84 -10.98
N LYS A 286 -5.68 -2.15 -9.92
CA LYS A 286 -5.98 -2.79 -8.64
C LYS A 286 -7.42 -3.26 -8.53
N LYS A 287 -7.65 -4.57 -8.61
CA LYS A 287 -8.99 -5.18 -8.56
C LYS A 287 -9.84 -4.81 -7.34
N ILE A 288 -9.22 -4.64 -6.18
CA ILE A 288 -9.95 -4.27 -4.95
C ILE A 288 -10.25 -2.76 -4.85
N ALA A 289 -9.59 -1.92 -5.66
CA ALA A 289 -9.78 -0.47 -5.69
C ALA A 289 -10.54 0.00 -6.94
N VAL A 290 -11.15 -0.90 -7.72
CA VAL A 290 -11.97 -0.54 -8.89
C VAL A 290 -13.17 0.36 -8.54
N ASP A 291 -13.55 0.44 -7.27
CA ASP A 291 -14.60 1.33 -6.78
C ASP A 291 -14.16 2.80 -6.65
N THR A 292 -12.84 3.05 -6.65
CA THR A 292 -12.27 4.41 -6.75
C THR A 292 -12.46 4.99 -8.16
N ILE A 293 -12.60 4.13 -9.18
CA ILE A 293 -12.79 4.54 -10.56
C ILE A 293 -14.19 5.17 -10.75
N PRO A 294 -14.31 6.38 -11.35
CA PRO A 294 -15.60 6.98 -11.63
C PRO A 294 -16.49 6.08 -12.49
N ASN A 295 -17.76 5.92 -12.09
CA ASN A 295 -18.75 5.04 -12.74
C ASN A 295 -18.91 5.22 -14.27
N GLU A 296 -18.56 6.40 -14.82
CA GLU A 296 -18.71 6.70 -16.25
C GLU A 296 -17.48 6.32 -17.09
N THR A 297 -16.33 6.01 -16.46
CA THR A 297 -15.05 5.69 -17.13
C THR A 297 -15.01 4.24 -17.62
N GLY A 298 -15.59 3.31 -16.86
CA GLY A 298 -15.36 1.87 -17.06
C GLY A 298 -14.10 1.40 -16.34
N LEU A 299 -13.68 0.16 -16.56
CA LEU A 299 -12.42 -0.34 -16.00
C LEU A 299 -11.23 0.35 -16.68
N VAL A 300 -10.20 0.66 -15.89
CA VAL A 300 -8.95 1.24 -16.37
C VAL A 300 -7.82 0.36 -15.85
N SER A 301 -7.16 -0.36 -16.76
CA SER A 301 -5.98 -1.14 -16.40
C SER A 301 -4.76 -0.26 -16.22
N TYR A 302 -3.75 -0.77 -15.50
CA TYR A 302 -2.45 -0.13 -15.38
C TYR A 302 -1.82 0.18 -16.74
N GLY A 303 -1.90 -0.75 -17.70
CA GLY A 303 -1.35 -0.51 -19.04
C GLY A 303 -2.08 0.59 -19.81
N ALA A 304 -3.40 0.66 -19.71
CA ALA A 304 -4.18 1.73 -20.33
C ALA A 304 -3.86 3.09 -19.71
N ASP A 305 -3.68 3.13 -18.39
CA ASP A 305 -3.33 4.34 -17.65
C ASP A 305 -1.91 4.82 -17.94
N ALA A 306 -0.92 3.93 -17.92
CA ALA A 306 0.47 4.22 -18.28
C ALA A 306 0.58 4.82 -19.69
N ILE A 307 -0.17 4.27 -20.67
CA ILE A 307 -0.25 4.83 -22.02
C ILE A 307 -0.82 6.26 -21.99
N ASN A 308 -1.88 6.50 -21.20
CA ASN A 308 -2.47 7.83 -21.07
C ASN A 308 -1.51 8.82 -20.38
N ALA A 309 -0.76 8.38 -19.37
CA ALA A 309 0.28 9.18 -18.71
C ALA A 309 1.36 9.60 -19.70
N PHE A 310 1.96 8.67 -20.45
CA PHE A 310 2.95 9.00 -21.50
C PHE A 310 2.40 9.95 -22.58
N ILE A 311 1.13 9.83 -22.95
CA ILE A 311 0.49 10.75 -23.91
C ILE A 311 0.30 12.14 -23.29
N GLY A 312 -0.20 12.20 -22.06
CA GLY A 312 -0.58 13.44 -21.37
C GLY A 312 0.62 14.26 -20.90
N GLU A 313 1.64 13.59 -20.35
CA GLU A 313 2.74 14.20 -19.61
C GLU A 313 4.00 14.33 -20.49
N GLU A 314 4.34 13.28 -21.23
CA GLU A 314 5.49 13.27 -22.15
C GLU A 314 5.11 13.70 -23.58
N GLY A 315 3.81 13.86 -23.88
CA GLY A 315 3.34 14.32 -25.19
C GLY A 315 3.55 13.29 -26.31
N MET A 316 3.62 12.01 -25.96
CA MET A 316 3.82 10.92 -26.92
C MET A 316 2.58 10.67 -27.80
N SER A 317 2.79 10.04 -28.95
CA SER A 317 1.68 9.43 -29.71
C SER A 317 1.30 8.09 -29.10
N TYR A 318 0.06 7.65 -29.26
CA TYR A 318 -0.41 6.33 -28.81
C TYR A 318 0.54 5.18 -29.15
N ASP A 319 0.96 5.05 -30.42
CA ASP A 319 1.89 3.98 -30.85
C ASP A 319 3.26 4.05 -30.17
N ALA A 320 3.70 5.25 -29.78
CA ALA A 320 4.99 5.46 -29.11
C ALA A 320 4.89 5.14 -27.62
N ALA A 321 3.81 5.59 -26.96
CA ALA A 321 3.51 5.28 -25.57
C ALA A 321 3.32 3.77 -25.37
N PHE A 322 2.55 3.12 -26.25
CA PHE A 322 2.42 1.66 -26.25
C PHE A 322 3.78 0.97 -26.42
N GLY A 323 4.60 1.46 -27.35
CA GLY A 323 5.97 0.96 -27.53
C GLY A 323 6.88 1.14 -26.31
N GLN A 324 6.61 2.12 -25.43
CA GLN A 324 7.37 2.26 -24.18
C GLN A 324 7.13 1.10 -23.23
N LEU A 325 5.89 0.61 -23.09
CA LEU A 325 5.60 -0.56 -22.24
C LEU A 325 6.45 -1.78 -22.66
N TYR A 326 6.56 -2.02 -23.97
CA TYR A 326 7.41 -3.09 -24.50
C TYR A 326 8.90 -2.84 -24.27
N ASP A 327 9.37 -1.60 -24.51
CA ASP A 327 10.78 -1.24 -24.33
C ASP A 327 11.20 -1.33 -22.85
N MET A 328 10.33 -0.96 -21.91
CA MET A 328 10.52 -1.11 -20.45
C MET A 328 10.75 -2.57 -20.09
N PHE A 329 9.78 -3.45 -20.36
CA PHE A 329 9.90 -4.91 -20.17
C PHE A 329 11.21 -5.47 -20.72
N ARG A 330 11.51 -5.12 -21.97
CA ARG A 330 12.70 -5.61 -22.66
C ARG A 330 14.01 -5.13 -22.03
N SER A 331 14.01 -4.00 -21.33
CA SER A 331 15.23 -3.34 -20.86
C SER A 331 15.69 -3.76 -19.46
N LYS A 332 14.84 -4.42 -18.68
CA LYS A 332 15.07 -4.85 -17.28
C LYS A 332 16.31 -5.72 -17.15
N SER A 333 16.31 -6.85 -17.84
CA SER A 333 17.37 -7.85 -17.74
C SER A 333 17.72 -8.49 -19.10
N LEU A 334 18.78 -9.29 -19.11
CA LEU A 334 19.10 -10.11 -20.29
C LEU A 334 18.00 -11.14 -20.54
N GLU A 335 17.42 -11.69 -19.49
CA GLU A 335 16.36 -12.70 -19.56
C GLU A 335 15.08 -12.07 -20.11
N SER A 336 14.67 -10.90 -19.61
CA SER A 336 13.53 -10.14 -20.14
C SER A 336 13.76 -9.73 -21.60
N SER A 337 14.99 -9.32 -21.97
CA SER A 337 15.32 -9.02 -23.37
C SER A 337 15.23 -10.25 -24.28
N ASP A 338 15.66 -11.43 -23.82
CA ASP A 338 15.60 -12.68 -24.57
C ASP A 338 14.14 -13.15 -24.69
N ARG A 339 13.36 -13.10 -23.60
CA ARG A 339 11.91 -13.38 -23.54
C ARG A 339 11.14 -12.51 -24.54
N MET A 340 11.32 -11.19 -24.48
CA MET A 340 10.68 -10.25 -25.40
C MET A 340 11.12 -10.45 -26.86
N GLY A 341 12.36 -10.87 -27.08
CA GLY A 341 12.84 -11.26 -28.41
C GLY A 341 12.17 -12.52 -28.96
N LEU A 342 11.89 -13.49 -28.09
CA LEU A 342 11.28 -14.78 -28.43
C LEU A 342 9.78 -14.64 -28.71
N ILE A 343 9.03 -13.95 -27.85
CA ILE A 343 7.57 -13.77 -28.01
C ILE A 343 7.19 -13.13 -29.34
N ASN A 344 7.96 -12.13 -29.78
CA ASN A 344 7.72 -11.42 -31.03
C ASN A 344 8.45 -12.03 -32.24
N SER A 345 9.13 -13.18 -32.09
CA SER A 345 9.97 -13.77 -33.14
C SER A 345 9.17 -14.33 -34.32
N LEU A 346 7.99 -14.88 -34.05
CA LEU A 346 7.06 -15.41 -35.05
C LEU A 346 6.02 -14.37 -35.46
N GLN A 347 5.38 -13.73 -34.47
CA GLN A 347 4.38 -12.67 -34.66
C GLN A 347 4.85 -11.38 -33.98
N PRO A 348 5.16 -10.30 -34.72
CA PRO A 348 5.75 -9.08 -34.14
C PRO A 348 4.87 -8.33 -33.13
N ASP A 349 3.58 -8.65 -33.06
CA ASP A 349 2.57 -7.96 -32.23
C ASP A 349 2.07 -8.85 -31.07
N ASN A 350 2.70 -10.00 -30.81
CA ASN A 350 2.18 -10.96 -29.84
C ASN A 350 2.11 -10.39 -28.43
N PHE A 351 3.18 -9.73 -27.98
CA PHE A 351 3.19 -9.05 -26.67
C PHE A 351 1.97 -8.12 -26.49
N ASN A 352 1.64 -7.37 -27.54
CA ASN A 352 0.57 -6.37 -27.49
C ASN A 352 -0.81 -7.01 -27.34
N ILE A 353 -0.98 -8.22 -27.88
CA ILE A 353 -2.24 -8.96 -27.87
C ILE A 353 -2.40 -9.73 -26.54
N SER A 354 -1.32 -10.30 -26.02
CA SER A 354 -1.37 -11.22 -24.88
C SER A 354 -0.96 -10.63 -23.53
N LEU A 355 0.11 -9.82 -23.48
CA LEU A 355 0.79 -9.44 -22.23
C LEU A 355 0.81 -7.94 -21.92
N ALA A 356 0.38 -7.09 -22.86
CA ALA A 356 0.41 -5.65 -22.62
C ALA A 356 -0.46 -5.26 -21.41
N GLY A 357 0.18 -4.58 -20.44
CA GLY A 357 -0.45 -4.06 -19.23
C GLY A 357 -0.33 -4.96 -18.00
N VAL A 358 0.35 -6.10 -18.10
CA VAL A 358 0.77 -6.95 -16.97
C VAL A 358 2.05 -6.37 -16.37
N SER A 359 2.24 -6.43 -15.04
CA SER A 359 3.57 -6.32 -14.39
C SER A 359 4.43 -7.53 -14.75
N ASP A 360 5.75 -7.47 -14.60
CA ASP A 360 6.64 -8.59 -14.86
C ASP A 360 6.78 -9.43 -13.58
N PRO A 361 6.14 -10.59 -13.47
CA PRO A 361 6.14 -11.45 -12.27
C PRO A 361 7.49 -12.13 -11.99
N THR A 362 8.56 -11.61 -12.58
CA THR A 362 9.92 -12.11 -12.42
C THR A 362 10.90 -10.99 -12.10
N ASP A 363 10.40 -9.79 -11.82
CA ASP A 363 11.17 -8.57 -11.59
C ASP A 363 10.37 -7.64 -10.65
N ASP A 364 10.93 -7.34 -9.48
CA ASP A 364 10.26 -6.64 -8.39
C ASP A 364 9.97 -5.16 -8.67
N ASP A 365 10.49 -4.58 -9.77
CA ASP A 365 10.30 -3.18 -10.18
C ASP A 365 10.06 -3.12 -11.70
N SER A 366 8.79 -3.17 -12.09
CA SER A 366 8.39 -3.41 -13.46
C SER A 366 8.54 -2.22 -14.39
N ASP A 367 8.71 -1.02 -13.87
CA ASP A 367 8.98 0.16 -14.68
C ASP A 367 10.34 0.83 -14.44
N LEU A 368 11.13 0.27 -13.51
CA LEU A 368 12.49 0.65 -13.19
C LEU A 368 12.58 2.06 -12.61
N ASP A 369 11.56 2.48 -11.89
CA ASP A 369 11.50 3.79 -11.24
C ASP A 369 12.10 3.78 -9.82
N GLY A 370 12.31 2.58 -9.25
CA GLY A 370 12.96 2.34 -7.96
C GLY A 370 12.00 2.02 -6.81
N MET A 371 10.69 1.96 -7.06
CA MET A 371 9.67 1.47 -6.14
C MET A 371 9.29 0.02 -6.51
N PRO A 372 9.07 -0.89 -5.54
CA PRO A 372 8.63 -2.25 -5.86
C PRO A 372 7.16 -2.31 -6.28
N ASP A 373 6.82 -3.20 -7.22
CA ASP A 373 5.46 -3.29 -7.77
C ASP A 373 4.43 -3.62 -6.68
N GLY A 374 4.76 -4.50 -5.74
CA GLY A 374 3.91 -4.84 -4.61
C GLY A 374 3.64 -3.66 -3.68
N TRP A 375 4.59 -2.75 -3.49
CA TRP A 375 4.39 -1.51 -2.71
C TRP A 375 3.47 -0.53 -3.45
N GLU A 376 3.69 -0.37 -4.76
CA GLU A 376 2.82 0.44 -5.60
C GLU A 376 1.40 -0.10 -5.64
N PHE A 377 1.25 -1.40 -5.84
CA PHE A 377 -0.04 -2.09 -5.80
C PHE A 377 -0.72 -1.91 -4.44
N CYS A 378 0.02 -1.98 -3.33
CA CYS A 378 -0.46 -1.75 -1.97
C CYS A 378 -1.21 -0.42 -1.81
N TYR A 379 -0.68 0.66 -2.38
CA TYR A 379 -1.21 2.02 -2.20
C TYR A 379 -1.88 2.61 -3.45
N SER A 380 -2.08 1.79 -4.49
CA SER A 380 -2.73 2.24 -5.71
C SER A 380 -4.24 2.50 -5.55
N ILE A 381 -4.67 3.72 -5.89
CA ILE A 381 -6.06 4.16 -6.03
C ILE A 381 -6.22 4.98 -7.30
N TYR A 382 -7.41 5.01 -7.90
CA TYR A 382 -7.67 5.80 -9.11
C TYR A 382 -8.32 7.14 -8.77
N GLY A 383 -7.70 8.25 -9.16
CA GLY A 383 -8.12 9.59 -8.76
C GLY A 383 -7.39 10.72 -9.48
N GLU A 384 -7.64 11.96 -9.06
CA GLU A 384 -6.93 13.15 -9.55
C GLU A 384 -5.85 13.54 -8.53
N PHE A 385 -4.58 13.50 -8.93
CA PHE A 385 -3.44 13.72 -8.02
C PHE A 385 -2.52 14.84 -8.51
N LEU A 386 -1.74 15.44 -7.60
CA LEU A 386 -0.68 16.35 -7.98
C LEU A 386 0.50 15.58 -8.59
N PRO A 387 1.28 16.19 -9.50
CA PRO A 387 1.06 17.50 -10.14
C PRO A 387 0.15 17.44 -11.38
N VAL A 388 -0.28 16.25 -11.80
CA VAL A 388 -0.96 16.03 -13.09
C VAL A 388 -2.34 16.68 -13.13
N ASN A 389 -3.08 16.62 -12.02
CA ASN A 389 -4.47 17.09 -11.90
C ASN A 389 -5.40 16.49 -12.98
N ASP A 390 -5.25 15.20 -13.26
CA ASP A 390 -6.08 14.41 -14.17
C ASP A 390 -6.25 13.00 -13.58
N PHE A 391 -7.26 12.27 -14.05
CA PHE A 391 -7.53 10.91 -13.56
C PHE A 391 -6.41 9.94 -13.94
N ARG A 392 -5.73 9.38 -12.94
CA ARG A 392 -4.66 8.37 -13.03
C ARG A 392 -4.77 7.37 -11.88
N TRP A 393 -4.07 6.24 -12.00
CA TRP A 393 -3.69 5.50 -10.80
C TRP A 393 -2.64 6.29 -10.02
N SER A 394 -2.76 6.36 -8.69
CA SER A 394 -1.83 7.09 -7.81
C SER A 394 -0.44 6.48 -7.84
N LEU A 395 -0.38 5.16 -7.92
CA LEU A 395 0.80 4.32 -8.13
C LEU A 395 0.45 3.23 -9.13
N ASN A 396 1.37 2.84 -9.99
CA ASN A 396 1.12 1.94 -11.10
C ASN A 396 2.45 1.26 -11.50
N PRO A 397 2.61 -0.04 -11.19
CA PRO A 397 3.81 -0.86 -11.45
C PRO A 397 4.43 -0.81 -12.86
N ILE A 398 3.73 -0.25 -13.84
CA ILE A 398 4.19 -0.16 -15.23
C ILE A 398 4.15 1.27 -15.77
N ASN A 399 4.19 2.28 -14.90
CA ASN A 399 4.15 3.69 -15.22
C ASN A 399 5.21 4.51 -14.43
N PRO A 400 6.42 4.68 -14.97
CA PRO A 400 7.55 5.28 -14.23
C PRO A 400 7.42 6.81 -14.02
N LEU A 401 6.27 7.38 -14.36
CA LEU A 401 5.99 8.81 -14.23
C LEU A 401 5.32 9.14 -12.89
N ASP A 402 4.64 8.19 -12.27
CA ASP A 402 3.94 8.38 -11.00
C ASP A 402 4.89 8.42 -9.79
N ILE A 403 6.16 8.08 -9.96
CA ILE A 403 7.24 8.40 -9.01
C ILE A 403 7.21 9.84 -8.47
N ASN A 404 6.67 10.78 -9.26
CA ASN A 404 6.54 12.20 -8.93
C ASN A 404 5.14 12.62 -8.48
N TYR A 405 4.19 11.69 -8.36
CA TYR A 405 2.83 11.99 -7.90
C TYR A 405 2.81 12.13 -6.39
N ASP A 406 1.87 12.93 -5.90
CA ASP A 406 1.68 13.27 -4.48
C ASP A 406 0.17 13.15 -4.21
N PRO A 407 -0.31 11.94 -3.88
CA PRO A 407 -1.74 11.62 -3.85
C PRO A 407 -2.50 12.23 -2.68
N ASP A 408 -1.88 12.38 -1.52
CA ASP A 408 -2.45 12.97 -0.31
C ASP A 408 -2.21 14.49 -0.20
N SER A 409 -1.30 15.05 -1.00
CA SER A 409 -1.02 16.48 -1.11
C SER A 409 -0.52 17.09 0.19
N ASP A 410 0.41 16.40 0.84
CA ASP A 410 0.95 16.73 2.16
C ASP A 410 2.27 17.54 2.12
N GLY A 411 2.81 17.77 0.91
CA GLY A 411 4.04 18.53 0.68
C GLY A 411 4.03 20.01 1.13
N TRP A 412 5.16 20.69 0.97
CA TRP A 412 5.33 22.09 1.37
C TRP A 412 5.06 23.09 0.23
N PHE A 413 3.78 23.47 0.10
CA PHE A 413 3.30 24.29 -1.03
C PHE A 413 3.43 25.81 -0.86
N ASP A 414 3.37 26.32 0.37
CA ASP A 414 3.21 27.75 0.70
C ASP A 414 4.54 28.47 1.02
N ARG A 415 5.64 28.00 0.43
CA ARG A 415 7.00 28.51 0.66
C ARG A 415 7.18 29.99 0.32
N GLU A 416 7.69 30.76 1.27
CA GLU A 416 8.17 32.13 1.08
C GLU A 416 9.69 32.19 0.87
N ILE A 417 10.17 33.32 0.36
CA ILE A 417 11.62 33.51 0.07
C ILE A 417 12.47 33.60 1.35
N THR A 418 11.83 33.89 2.48
CA THR A 418 12.46 33.94 3.79
C THR A 418 12.57 32.58 4.44
N ASP A 419 11.83 31.59 3.93
CA ASP A 419 11.73 30.28 4.53
C ASP A 419 13.06 29.54 4.42
N VAL A 420 13.51 28.95 5.53
CA VAL A 420 14.71 28.12 5.59
C VAL A 420 14.30 26.65 5.66
N PRO A 421 14.53 25.84 4.61
CA PRO A 421 14.28 24.41 4.67
C PRO A 421 15.09 23.74 5.77
N ALA A 422 14.50 22.72 6.39
CA ALA A 422 15.20 21.87 7.32
C ALA A 422 16.39 21.17 6.65
N PRO A 423 17.47 20.86 7.38
CA PRO A 423 18.51 19.98 6.86
C PRO A 423 17.90 18.66 6.37
N GLN A 424 18.28 18.22 5.18
CA GLN A 424 17.82 16.96 4.58
C GLN A 424 18.77 15.83 4.96
N GLY A 425 18.23 14.65 5.24
CA GLY A 425 19.00 13.53 5.79
C GLY A 425 18.12 12.33 6.12
N THR A 426 18.65 11.41 6.93
CA THR A 426 17.92 10.22 7.38
C THR A 426 17.94 10.12 8.89
N TRP A 427 16.82 9.68 9.46
CA TRP A 427 16.70 9.30 10.86
C TRP A 427 17.03 7.81 11.05
N GLU A 428 17.89 7.51 12.03
CA GLU A 428 18.11 6.13 12.48
C GLU A 428 18.19 6.12 14.02
N SER A 429 17.25 5.42 14.67
CA SER A 429 17.21 5.34 16.15
C SER A 429 17.21 6.73 16.84
N ARG A 430 16.35 7.67 16.39
CA ARG A 430 16.27 9.06 16.88
C ARG A 430 17.60 9.83 16.75
N GLN A 431 18.41 9.49 15.74
CA GLN A 431 19.63 10.23 15.39
C GLN A 431 19.60 10.64 13.93
N PHE A 432 19.76 11.94 13.69
CA PHE A 432 19.75 12.50 12.35
C PHE A 432 21.14 12.47 11.69
N SER A 433 21.18 12.01 10.44
CA SER A 433 22.37 12.06 9.59
C SER A 433 22.11 12.91 8.35
N GLU A 434 22.69 14.12 8.34
CA GLU A 434 22.58 15.06 7.22
C GLU A 434 23.21 14.50 5.92
N TYR A 435 22.55 14.76 4.79
CA TYR A 435 23.12 14.55 3.46
C TYR A 435 24.21 15.56 3.12
N GLU A 436 25.09 15.18 2.18
CA GLU A 436 26.09 16.08 1.60
C GLU A 436 25.43 17.33 0.98
N PRO A 437 26.15 18.46 0.83
CA PRO A 437 25.56 19.75 0.41
C PRO A 437 24.76 19.72 -0.89
N GLU A 438 25.02 18.78 -1.79
CA GLU A 438 24.28 18.59 -3.03
C GLU A 438 22.87 17.98 -2.83
N GLY A 439 22.63 17.28 -1.73
CA GLY A 439 21.32 16.70 -1.36
C GLY A 439 20.44 17.63 -0.52
N GLN A 440 20.90 18.84 -0.23
CA GLN A 440 20.16 19.82 0.57
C GLN A 440 19.21 20.65 -0.29
N ILE A 441 18.03 20.94 0.24
CA ILE A 441 17.04 21.79 -0.45
C ILE A 441 17.44 23.27 -0.27
N PRO A 442 17.58 24.04 -1.36
CA PRO A 442 17.87 25.46 -1.26
C PRO A 442 16.63 26.25 -0.83
N GLN A 443 16.87 27.36 -0.13
CA GLN A 443 15.87 28.40 0.11
C GLN A 443 15.26 28.90 -1.21
N GLY A 444 13.93 29.05 -1.25
CA GLY A 444 13.20 29.44 -2.43
C GLY A 444 11.68 29.40 -2.23
N VAL A 445 10.94 29.82 -3.25
CA VAL A 445 9.46 29.90 -3.26
C VAL A 445 8.80 28.78 -4.04
N GLN A 446 9.59 27.82 -4.52
CA GLN A 446 9.07 26.72 -5.33
C GLN A 446 8.44 25.69 -4.41
N SER A 447 7.15 25.43 -4.59
CA SER A 447 6.46 24.36 -3.87
C SER A 447 7.21 23.02 -4.02
N LEU A 448 7.21 22.26 -2.93
CA LEU A 448 7.80 20.93 -2.86
C LEU A 448 6.65 19.93 -2.72
N LEU A 449 6.60 18.98 -3.64
CA LEU A 449 5.75 17.80 -3.52
C LEU A 449 6.48 16.80 -2.65
N PHE A 450 5.75 16.05 -1.83
CA PHE A 450 6.28 14.85 -1.19
C PHE A 450 5.79 13.69 -2.05
N SER A 451 6.63 13.29 -3.00
CA SER A 451 6.17 12.36 -4.03
C SER A 451 6.20 10.91 -3.55
N ASN A 452 5.53 9.99 -4.26
CA ASN A 452 5.57 8.55 -4.01
C ASN A 452 7.00 8.01 -3.76
N LEU A 453 8.01 8.46 -4.51
CA LEU A 453 9.39 8.07 -4.23
C LEU A 453 9.93 8.61 -2.91
N MET A 454 9.58 9.85 -2.55
CA MET A 454 10.00 10.42 -1.27
C MET A 454 9.32 9.69 -0.12
N GLU A 455 8.05 9.36 -0.29
CA GLU A 455 7.27 8.54 0.62
C GLU A 455 7.94 7.18 0.86
N TYR A 456 8.18 6.43 -0.22
CA TYR A 456 8.87 5.14 -0.17
C TYR A 456 10.24 5.22 0.52
N ASN A 457 11.04 6.25 0.21
CA ASN A 457 12.36 6.41 0.80
C ASN A 457 12.34 6.83 2.29
N ASN A 458 11.30 7.52 2.74
CA ASN A 458 11.12 7.88 4.15
C ASN A 458 10.35 6.81 4.93
N GLY A 459 9.69 5.87 4.24
CA GLY A 459 8.88 4.81 4.84
C GLY A 459 7.49 5.27 5.28
N THR A 460 7.01 6.38 4.72
CA THR A 460 5.67 6.95 4.96
C THR A 460 4.65 6.36 4.00
N HIS A 461 3.38 6.74 4.15
CA HIS A 461 2.25 6.15 3.44
C HIS A 461 1.62 7.08 2.36
N PRO A 462 1.66 6.69 1.05
CA PRO A 462 0.91 7.17 -0.12
C PRO A 462 -0.15 8.27 -0.09
N LEU A 463 -1.05 7.99 0.83
CA LEU A 463 -2.45 8.35 0.87
C LEU A 463 -2.83 8.83 2.27
N ASP A 464 -1.84 9.00 3.16
CA ASP A 464 -2.00 9.37 4.55
C ASP A 464 -0.99 10.47 4.88
N ASP A 465 -1.50 11.67 5.19
CA ASP A 465 -0.69 12.88 5.28
C ASP A 465 0.10 13.02 6.59
N ASP A 466 0.01 12.05 7.50
CA ASP A 466 0.42 12.13 8.91
C ASP A 466 0.74 10.72 9.45
N SER A 467 1.80 10.09 8.94
CA SER A 467 2.10 8.66 9.12
C SER A 467 2.32 8.22 10.59
N ASP A 468 2.67 9.13 11.49
CA ASP A 468 2.83 8.86 12.93
C ASP A 468 1.74 9.46 13.84
N ASP A 469 0.65 9.95 13.22
CA ASP A 469 -0.56 10.48 13.84
C ASP A 469 -0.32 11.69 14.78
N ASP A 470 0.74 12.47 14.56
CA ASP A 470 1.16 13.51 15.49
C ASP A 470 0.61 14.93 15.18
N SER A 471 0.01 15.16 14.02
CA SER A 471 -0.61 16.46 13.64
C SER A 471 -1.87 16.85 14.45
N SER A 472 -1.93 16.49 15.72
CA SER A 472 -3.09 16.58 16.63
C SER A 472 -3.49 18.01 17.06
N VAL A 473 -2.66 19.02 16.81
CA VAL A 473 -2.89 20.40 17.28
C VAL A 473 -4.22 20.97 16.78
N MET A 474 -5.01 21.55 17.69
CA MET A 474 -6.33 22.12 17.39
C MET A 474 -6.34 23.65 17.47
N LYS A 475 -6.68 24.32 16.36
CA LYS A 475 -6.71 25.79 16.27
C LYS A 475 -8.14 26.37 16.34
N PRO A 476 -8.44 27.33 17.24
CA PRO A 476 -9.74 28.00 17.30
C PRO A 476 -9.97 28.97 16.14
N VAL A 477 -11.15 28.91 15.53
CA VAL A 477 -11.59 29.85 14.49
C VAL A 477 -12.52 30.90 15.07
N PHE A 478 -12.11 32.17 14.98
CA PHE A 478 -12.87 33.31 15.52
C PHE A 478 -13.71 34.03 14.45
N THR A 479 -14.99 34.23 14.74
CA THR A 479 -15.88 35.12 13.96
C THR A 479 -16.46 36.19 14.87
N ASN A 480 -16.18 37.47 14.58
CA ASN A 480 -16.59 38.63 15.42
C ASN A 480 -16.14 38.52 16.90
N GLY A 481 -14.99 37.89 17.15
CA GLY A 481 -14.43 37.74 18.51
C GLY A 481 -15.08 36.63 19.34
N VAL A 482 -15.83 35.72 18.72
CA VAL A 482 -16.38 34.51 19.34
C VAL A 482 -15.86 33.30 18.58
N VAL A 483 -15.51 32.23 19.29
CA VAL A 483 -15.13 30.97 18.66
C VAL A 483 -16.33 30.34 17.98
N THR A 484 -16.17 29.94 16.72
CA THR A 484 -17.24 29.33 15.92
C THR A 484 -16.99 27.88 15.57
N SER A 485 -15.72 27.48 15.50
CA SER A 485 -15.28 26.12 15.17
C SER A 485 -13.81 25.94 15.55
N TYR A 486 -13.34 24.71 15.48
CA TYR A 486 -11.92 24.35 15.58
C TYR A 486 -11.52 23.54 14.35
N VAL A 487 -10.25 23.59 14.00
CA VAL A 487 -9.66 22.85 12.87
C VAL A 487 -8.37 22.17 13.34
N LYS A 488 -8.16 20.91 12.93
CA LYS A 488 -6.87 20.20 13.07
C LYS A 488 -5.84 20.94 12.24
N ASP A 489 -4.63 21.04 12.75
CA ASP A 489 -3.51 21.71 12.12
C ASP A 489 -2.57 20.68 11.48
N SER A 490 -2.70 20.49 10.16
CA SER A 490 -1.83 19.59 9.37
C SER A 490 -0.46 20.23 9.09
N ASN A 491 0.20 20.80 10.11
CA ASN A 491 1.53 21.35 9.92
C ASN A 491 2.62 20.29 10.09
N LEU A 492 2.41 19.26 10.90
CA LEU A 492 3.32 18.12 10.99
C LEU A 492 2.86 17.02 10.02
N SER A 493 2.57 17.40 8.78
CA SER A 493 2.35 16.41 7.74
C SER A 493 3.70 15.87 7.27
N ASP A 494 3.76 14.64 6.79
CA ASP A 494 5.03 13.94 6.52
C ASP A 494 6.00 14.79 5.68
N GLY A 495 5.50 15.35 4.57
CA GLY A 495 6.26 16.23 3.70
C GLY A 495 6.70 17.53 4.37
N ARG A 496 5.88 18.12 5.26
CA ARG A 496 6.26 19.34 6.01
C ARG A 496 7.28 19.04 7.10
N GLU A 497 7.18 17.91 7.76
CA GLU A 497 8.16 17.46 8.72
C GLU A 497 9.52 17.31 8.05
N VAL A 498 9.59 16.60 6.94
CA VAL A 498 10.84 16.42 6.19
C VAL A 498 11.39 17.74 5.63
N PHE A 499 10.53 18.61 5.06
CA PHE A 499 11.01 19.80 4.36
C PHE A 499 11.17 21.05 5.25
N LYS A 500 10.31 21.25 6.25
CA LYS A 500 10.20 22.49 7.02
C LYS A 500 10.68 22.33 8.46
N TYR A 501 10.24 21.30 9.18
CA TYR A 501 10.47 21.18 10.62
C TYR A 501 11.72 20.37 10.97
N GLY A 502 12.09 19.43 10.10
CA GLY A 502 13.23 18.53 10.28
C GLY A 502 12.95 17.38 11.24
N THR A 503 11.69 17.13 11.58
CA THR A 503 11.23 16.02 12.43
C THR A 503 11.17 14.71 11.64
N ASN A 504 10.93 13.60 12.33
CA ASN A 504 10.84 12.27 11.75
C ASN A 504 9.37 11.87 11.60
N PRO A 505 8.83 11.74 10.37
CA PRO A 505 7.39 11.49 10.15
C PRO A 505 6.90 10.09 10.53
N LEU A 506 7.73 9.32 11.23
CA LEU A 506 7.44 7.97 11.71
C LEU A 506 7.60 7.87 13.23
N ASP A 507 7.79 8.98 13.93
CA ASP A 507 8.09 9.01 15.36
C ASP A 507 7.63 10.33 16.00
N ASN A 508 6.45 10.29 16.60
CA ASN A 508 5.79 11.41 17.31
C ASN A 508 6.51 11.97 18.56
N ASP A 509 7.77 11.60 18.77
CA ASP A 509 8.74 12.07 19.77
C ASP A 509 10.14 11.86 19.15
N THR A 510 10.45 12.67 18.15
CA THR A 510 11.56 12.53 17.19
C THR A 510 12.91 12.33 17.89
N ASP A 511 13.16 13.04 19.00
CA ASP A 511 14.42 12.96 19.74
C ASP A 511 14.39 12.07 20.99
N GLY A 512 13.20 11.67 21.42
CA GLY A 512 12.99 10.72 22.49
C GLY A 512 13.17 11.24 23.90
N ASP A 513 12.93 12.52 24.08
CA ASP A 513 12.91 13.17 25.37
C ASP A 513 11.54 13.10 26.08
N MET A 514 10.60 12.30 25.55
CA MET A 514 9.25 12.13 26.09
C MET A 514 8.40 13.41 26.07
N MET A 515 8.75 14.41 25.27
CA MET A 515 7.85 15.47 24.88
C MET A 515 7.45 15.21 23.42
N PRO A 516 6.14 15.18 23.10
CA PRO A 516 5.73 14.89 21.74
C PRO A 516 5.96 16.09 20.81
N ASP A 517 6.30 15.77 19.57
CA ASP A 517 6.59 16.72 18.50
C ASP A 517 5.46 17.75 18.31
N PHE A 518 4.19 17.33 18.38
CA PHE A 518 3.04 18.26 18.31
C PHE A 518 3.06 19.35 19.40
N TYR A 519 3.44 18.98 20.63
CA TYR A 519 3.47 19.89 21.77
C TYR A 519 4.61 20.89 21.59
N GLU A 520 5.76 20.40 21.15
CA GLU A 520 6.94 21.20 20.89
C GLU A 520 6.77 22.11 19.66
N TYR A 521 6.15 21.61 18.59
CA TYR A 521 5.66 22.39 17.46
C TYR A 521 4.81 23.57 17.93
N TYR A 522 3.78 23.30 18.73
CA TYR A 522 2.87 24.35 19.19
C TYR A 522 3.55 25.39 20.07
N ARG A 523 4.49 24.98 20.94
CA ARG A 523 5.16 25.87 21.91
C ARG A 523 6.39 26.57 21.33
N GLY A 524 7.22 25.85 20.59
CA GLY A 524 8.59 26.21 20.22
C GLY A 524 8.76 26.87 18.85
N TRP A 525 7.94 26.49 17.86
CA TRP A 525 8.17 26.90 16.48
C TRP A 525 8.03 28.43 16.29
N ASN A 526 9.09 29.06 15.76
CA ASN A 526 9.16 30.48 15.48
C ASN A 526 9.11 30.77 13.99
N GLU A 527 7.90 30.92 13.45
CA GLU A 527 7.62 31.22 12.03
C GLU A 527 8.34 32.49 11.50
N THR A 528 8.81 33.40 12.37
CA THR A 528 9.54 34.59 11.88
C THR A 528 10.98 34.29 11.47
N ASN A 529 11.58 33.25 12.04
CA ASN A 529 12.98 32.91 11.85
C ASN A 529 13.21 31.45 11.42
N ASP A 530 12.15 30.67 11.22
CA ASP A 530 12.14 29.23 10.94
C ASP A 530 13.08 28.45 11.86
N ASN A 531 12.83 28.56 13.16
CA ASN A 531 13.59 27.82 14.16
C ASN A 531 12.79 27.57 15.43
N TRP A 532 13.33 26.71 16.27
CA TRP A 532 12.73 26.25 17.52
C TRP A 532 12.99 27.16 18.72
N SER A 533 13.43 28.41 18.51
CA SER A 533 13.94 29.26 19.58
C SER A 533 13.41 30.70 19.55
N SER A 534 12.86 31.14 20.68
CA SER A 534 12.28 32.46 20.85
C SER A 534 12.91 33.21 22.02
N ARG A 535 13.19 34.50 21.84
CA ARG A 535 13.66 35.38 22.93
C ARG A 535 12.44 36.02 23.59
N LEU A 536 12.09 35.57 24.80
CA LEU A 536 10.87 35.96 25.52
C LEU A 536 11.19 36.62 26.86
N GLN A 537 10.29 37.47 27.37
CA GLN A 537 10.45 38.13 28.67
C GLN A 537 9.64 37.38 29.75
N ILE A 538 10.14 36.19 30.10
CA ILE A 538 9.41 35.19 30.91
C ILE A 538 10.14 34.82 32.22
N SER A 539 11.45 35.09 32.32
CA SER A 539 12.26 34.57 33.42
C SER A 539 12.04 35.30 34.74
N VAL A 540 11.53 34.60 35.76
CA VAL A 540 11.16 35.16 37.06
C VAL A 540 12.40 35.66 37.82
N VAL A 541 12.37 36.94 38.20
CA VAL A 541 13.35 37.50 39.15
C VAL A 541 12.87 37.27 40.58
N TRP A 542 13.42 36.26 41.22
CA TRP A 542 13.08 35.88 42.60
C TRP A 542 13.44 36.95 43.63
N HIS A 543 12.51 37.24 44.55
CA HIS A 543 12.73 38.14 45.68
C HIS A 543 13.09 37.39 46.96
N GLN A 544 14.23 37.76 47.53
CA GLN A 544 14.66 37.24 48.83
C GLN A 544 13.93 37.94 49.98
N VAL A 545 12.89 37.30 50.51
CA VAL A 545 12.14 37.80 51.68
C VAL A 545 12.97 37.67 52.96
N THR A 546 13.60 36.50 53.14
CA THR A 546 14.56 36.23 54.23
C THR A 546 15.75 35.43 53.71
N SER A 547 16.76 35.19 54.53
CA SER A 547 17.91 34.36 54.12
C SER A 547 17.57 32.91 53.75
N VAL A 548 16.33 32.45 54.05
CA VAL A 548 15.85 31.08 53.80
C VAL A 548 14.48 31.05 53.12
N VAL A 549 13.98 32.18 52.62
CA VAL A 549 12.66 32.27 51.95
C VAL A 549 12.79 33.16 50.73
N TRP A 550 12.54 32.57 49.57
CA TRP A 550 12.46 33.21 48.26
C TRP A 550 11.05 33.08 47.73
N LYS A 551 10.54 34.12 47.07
CA LYS A 551 9.21 34.14 46.48
C LYS A 551 9.24 34.84 45.11
N PRO A 552 8.40 34.41 44.15
CA PRO A 552 8.30 34.99 42.81
C PRO A 552 7.45 36.27 42.85
N VAL A 553 7.87 37.27 43.62
CA VAL A 553 7.12 38.53 43.80
C VAL A 553 8.06 39.72 43.74
N GLN A 554 7.52 40.92 43.51
CA GLN A 554 8.26 42.16 43.68
C GLN A 554 7.71 42.97 44.85
N VAL A 555 8.58 43.31 45.82
CA VAL A 555 8.21 44.13 46.97
C VAL A 555 8.77 45.54 46.81
N SER A 556 7.89 46.54 46.68
CA SER A 556 8.27 47.94 46.53
C SER A 556 7.33 48.87 47.30
N ASN A 557 7.89 49.74 48.15
CA ASN A 557 7.15 50.73 48.95
C ASN A 557 5.98 50.16 49.80
N GLY A 558 6.05 48.88 50.19
CA GLY A 558 5.01 48.21 50.98
C GLY A 558 3.84 47.64 50.16
N VAL A 559 3.98 47.55 48.83
CA VAL A 559 3.06 46.87 47.90
C VAL A 559 3.76 45.62 47.39
N ILE A 560 3.02 44.51 47.27
CA ILE A 560 3.52 43.24 46.72
C ILE A 560 2.92 43.07 45.33
N THR A 561 3.74 43.19 44.30
CA THR A 561 3.31 43.03 42.90
C THR A 561 3.80 41.69 42.34
N ARG A 562 3.24 41.28 41.19
CA ARG A 562 3.77 40.20 40.36
C ARG A 562 5.29 40.38 40.10
N PRO A 563 6.05 39.29 39.86
CA PRO A 563 7.49 39.37 39.72
C PRO A 563 7.90 40.22 38.52
N VAL A 564 9.12 40.74 38.57
CA VAL A 564 9.75 41.29 37.36
C VAL A 564 10.24 40.11 36.53
N LEU A 565 9.94 40.11 35.24
CA LEU A 565 10.43 39.10 34.31
C LEU A 565 11.64 39.62 33.53
N GLU A 566 12.69 38.82 33.43
CA GLU A 566 13.87 39.04 32.59
C GLU A 566 13.73 38.31 31.25
N TRP A 567 14.57 38.72 30.27
CA TRP A 567 14.60 38.05 28.98
C TRP A 567 15.34 36.73 29.08
N ALA A 568 14.73 35.65 28.63
CA ALA A 568 15.33 34.33 28.45
C ALA A 568 15.19 33.86 26.99
N TRP A 569 16.01 32.87 26.62
CA TRP A 569 15.78 32.09 25.41
C TRP A 569 14.90 30.92 25.83
N PHE A 570 13.83 30.70 25.08
CA PHE A 570 12.91 29.59 25.22
C PHE A 570 13.04 28.73 23.96
N THR A 571 13.20 27.43 24.16
CA THR A 571 13.44 26.44 23.12
C THR A 571 12.61 25.20 23.42
N HIS A 572 11.90 24.74 22.40
CA HIS A 572 11.21 23.45 22.28
C HIS A 572 11.51 22.99 20.86
N ASP A 573 12.49 22.11 20.71
CA ASP A 573 13.08 21.64 19.46
C ASP A 573 12.97 20.11 19.46
N PRO A 574 12.00 19.53 18.71
CA PRO A 574 11.76 18.08 18.70
C PRO A 574 12.94 17.25 18.16
N THR A 575 14.04 17.89 17.78
CA THR A 575 15.26 17.25 17.29
C THR A 575 16.44 17.37 18.27
N ASP A 576 16.28 18.04 19.42
CA ASP A 576 17.30 18.24 20.46
C ASP A 576 16.81 17.86 21.86
N PRO A 577 17.09 16.62 22.34
CA PRO A 577 16.48 16.06 23.55
C PRO A 577 16.99 16.69 24.86
N SER A 578 17.83 17.72 24.74
CA SER A 578 18.41 18.44 25.87
C SER A 578 17.53 19.58 26.37
N ASP A 579 16.53 19.98 25.60
CA ASP A 579 15.63 21.08 25.91
C ASP A 579 14.48 20.70 26.84
N ALA A 580 14.04 19.44 26.91
CA ALA A 580 13.21 18.91 28.01
C ALA A 580 13.76 19.27 29.40
N GLY A 581 15.09 19.39 29.52
CA GLY A 581 15.77 19.75 30.75
C GLY A 581 15.91 21.25 31.04
N GLN A 582 15.45 22.12 30.13
CA GLN A 582 15.53 23.58 30.26
C GLN A 582 14.38 24.13 31.12
N ASP A 583 14.63 25.26 31.76
CA ASP A 583 13.71 25.98 32.65
C ASP A 583 13.91 27.48 32.35
N ALA A 584 13.19 27.97 31.35
CA ALA A 584 13.43 29.28 30.76
C ALA A 584 12.73 30.40 31.54
N ASP A 585 11.54 30.14 32.05
CA ASP A 585 10.74 31.05 32.86
C ASP A 585 11.18 31.07 34.34
N ASN A 586 12.07 30.15 34.77
CA ASN A 586 12.74 30.17 36.07
C ASN A 586 11.74 30.17 37.24
N ASP A 587 10.71 29.34 37.14
CA ASP A 587 9.55 29.31 38.02
C ASP A 587 9.56 28.19 39.08
N GLY A 588 10.66 27.43 39.21
CA GLY A 588 10.76 26.30 40.12
C GLY A 588 10.80 26.66 41.61
N ALA A 589 11.75 26.09 42.35
CA ALA A 589 11.80 26.23 43.81
C ALA A 589 13.20 26.53 44.37
N TRP A 590 13.28 26.86 45.66
CA TRP A 590 14.55 27.09 46.35
C TRP A 590 14.69 26.18 47.58
N ASP A 591 15.61 25.21 47.53
CA ASP A 591 15.96 24.40 48.70
C ASP A 591 16.98 25.14 49.57
N CYS A 592 16.53 25.62 50.74
CA CYS A 592 17.35 26.30 51.74
C CYS A 592 17.73 25.42 52.95
N SER A 593 17.48 24.11 52.91
CA SER A 593 17.69 23.18 54.03
C SER A 593 19.17 23.00 54.42
N GLY A 594 20.08 23.17 53.47
CA GLY A 594 21.54 22.95 53.62
C GLY A 594 22.36 24.15 54.16
N GLY A 595 21.73 25.27 54.52
CA GLY A 595 22.40 26.50 55.00
C GLY A 595 22.83 27.48 53.90
N SER A 596 22.70 27.10 52.63
CA SER A 596 22.67 27.96 51.45
C SER A 596 21.49 27.54 50.57
N CYS A 597 20.74 28.51 50.05
CA CYS A 597 19.63 28.22 49.14
C CYS A 597 20.15 27.83 47.75
N ILE A 598 19.65 26.72 47.21
CA ILE A 598 19.96 26.21 45.87
C ILE A 598 18.65 26.17 45.09
N TYR A 599 18.65 26.78 43.91
CA TYR A 599 17.51 26.72 43.00
C TYR A 599 17.30 25.28 42.50
N GLN A 600 16.07 24.82 42.50
CA GLN A 600 15.61 23.57 41.91
C GLN A 600 14.77 23.95 40.69
N PRO A 601 15.22 23.59 39.47
CA PRO A 601 14.47 23.93 38.28
C PRO A 601 13.15 23.14 38.21
N TYR A 602 12.18 23.74 37.56
CA TYR A 602 10.97 23.10 37.08
C TYR A 602 11.05 23.21 35.57
N ASN A 603 11.46 22.12 34.92
CA ASN A 603 11.83 22.15 33.51
C ASN A 603 10.65 21.82 32.60
N ASN A 604 10.81 22.05 31.30
CA ASN A 604 9.82 21.79 30.25
C ASN A 604 9.16 20.38 30.40
N PHE A 605 9.95 19.34 30.63
CA PHE A 605 9.46 17.97 30.87
C PHE A 605 8.57 17.88 32.12
N GLN A 606 9.00 18.49 33.22
CA GLN A 606 8.27 18.49 34.47
C GLN A 606 6.95 19.26 34.37
N GLU A 607 6.91 20.32 33.57
CA GLU A 607 5.72 21.11 33.27
C GLU A 607 4.70 20.34 32.46
N TYR A 608 5.14 19.72 31.35
CA TYR A 608 4.27 18.91 30.49
C TYR A 608 3.59 17.78 31.28
N PHE A 609 4.32 17.10 32.17
CA PHE A 609 3.76 16.00 32.98
C PHE A 609 3.18 16.45 34.34
N GLY A 610 3.36 17.70 34.75
CA GLY A 610 2.99 18.17 36.10
C GLY A 610 3.65 17.37 37.22
N VAL A 611 4.98 17.27 37.22
CA VAL A 611 5.75 16.45 38.18
C VAL A 611 6.89 17.22 38.85
N VAL A 612 6.90 17.26 40.19
CA VAL A 612 8.00 17.85 40.98
C VAL A 612 8.89 16.81 41.67
N ASN A 613 8.59 15.52 41.51
CA ASN A 613 9.37 14.46 42.15
C ASN A 613 10.73 14.31 41.46
N ALA A 614 11.82 14.50 42.20
CA ALA A 614 13.19 14.33 41.70
C ALA A 614 13.51 12.92 41.16
N SER A 615 12.66 11.91 41.41
CA SER A 615 12.79 10.57 40.81
C SER A 615 12.08 10.43 39.46
N MET A 616 11.41 11.48 38.99
CA MET A 616 10.62 11.56 37.75
C MET A 616 10.82 12.93 37.07
N SER A 617 12.01 13.53 37.16
CA SER A 617 12.28 14.87 36.62
C SER A 617 12.98 14.85 35.26
N SER A 618 13.11 13.66 34.64
CA SER A 618 13.65 13.49 33.30
C SER A 618 13.28 12.13 32.71
N PRO A 619 13.36 11.98 31.38
CA PRO A 619 13.05 10.73 30.68
C PRO A 619 13.89 9.55 31.16
N SER A 620 15.20 9.79 31.36
CA SER A 620 16.13 8.78 31.88
C SER A 620 15.74 8.27 33.27
N LEU A 621 15.20 9.14 34.13
CA LEU A 621 14.75 8.78 35.47
C LEU A 621 13.43 8.00 35.42
N VAL A 622 12.51 8.39 34.53
CA VAL A 622 11.25 7.67 34.30
C VAL A 622 11.51 6.26 33.77
N ARG A 623 12.33 6.11 32.72
CA ARG A 623 12.68 4.80 32.16
C ARG A 623 13.43 3.91 33.17
N ALA A 624 14.14 4.50 34.13
CA ALA A 624 14.79 3.79 35.23
C ALA A 624 13.85 3.46 36.41
N SER A 625 12.65 4.02 36.41
CA SER A 625 11.62 3.75 37.41
C SER A 625 10.91 2.42 37.11
N ASN A 626 10.19 1.87 38.10
CA ASN A 626 9.33 0.68 37.88
C ASN A 626 7.88 1.11 37.61
N LEU A 627 7.68 2.23 36.93
CA LEU A 627 6.34 2.64 36.47
C LEU A 627 5.91 1.71 35.35
N VAL A 628 4.62 1.40 35.35
CA VAL A 628 3.99 0.59 34.32
C VAL A 628 2.81 1.35 33.77
N ASP A 629 2.60 1.22 32.47
CA ASP A 629 1.42 1.73 31.79
C ASP A 629 0.16 0.97 32.23
N CYS A 630 -0.95 1.29 31.58
CA CYS A 630 -2.23 0.68 31.88
C CYS A 630 -2.36 -0.79 31.46
N SER A 631 -1.53 -1.24 30.53
CA SER A 631 -1.42 -2.64 30.10
C SER A 631 -0.52 -3.45 31.04
N GLY A 632 0.22 -2.79 31.93
CA GLY A 632 1.16 -3.38 32.87
C GLY A 632 2.58 -3.51 32.31
N GLU A 633 2.86 -2.88 31.17
CA GLU A 633 4.17 -2.84 30.53
C GLU A 633 5.00 -1.68 31.09
N PRO A 634 6.34 -1.78 31.14
CA PRO A 634 7.19 -0.69 31.60
C PRO A 634 7.03 0.57 30.75
N VAL A 635 6.99 1.74 31.41
CA VAL A 635 6.94 3.03 30.71
C VAL A 635 8.26 3.31 29.99
N SER A 636 8.22 3.43 28.66
CA SER A 636 9.32 3.82 27.79
C SER A 636 9.06 5.11 27.00
N GLU A 637 7.79 5.42 26.71
CA GLU A 637 7.35 6.55 25.87
C GLU A 637 6.47 7.56 26.63
N TRP A 638 6.26 8.74 26.04
CA TRP A 638 5.56 9.86 26.67
C TRP A 638 4.09 9.56 26.97
N TRP A 639 3.37 8.94 26.03
CA TRP A 639 1.93 8.66 26.20
C TRP A 639 1.70 7.67 27.33
N GLN A 640 2.57 6.65 27.47
CA GLN A 640 2.53 5.69 28.57
C GLN A 640 2.72 6.38 29.93
N LEU A 641 3.62 7.37 29.99
CA LEU A 641 3.82 8.16 31.21
C LEU A 641 2.59 9.02 31.52
N ARG A 642 2.06 9.72 30.52
CA ARG A 642 0.84 10.55 30.64
C ARG A 642 -0.33 9.71 31.14
N GLU A 643 -0.57 8.56 30.53
CA GLU A 643 -1.58 7.59 30.97
C GLU A 643 -1.40 7.13 32.41
N SER A 644 -0.17 6.77 32.79
CA SER A 644 0.17 6.30 34.14
C SER A 644 -0.05 7.37 35.20
N LEU A 645 0.28 8.62 34.88
CA LEU A 645 0.18 9.76 35.78
C LEU A 645 -1.27 10.24 35.96
N LEU A 646 -2.03 10.28 34.87
CA LEU A 646 -3.40 10.79 34.85
C LEU A 646 -4.45 9.70 35.12
N GLY A 647 -4.05 8.42 35.03
CA GLY A 647 -4.90 7.26 35.30
C GLY A 647 -6.03 7.10 34.29
N THR A 648 -5.89 7.61 33.07
CA THR A 648 -6.89 7.65 31.99
C THR A 648 -7.54 6.29 31.71
N CYS A 649 -6.79 5.21 31.90
CA CYS A 649 -7.23 3.84 31.61
C CYS A 649 -8.14 3.21 32.66
N SER A 650 -8.34 3.87 33.81
CA SER A 650 -9.20 3.35 34.89
C SER A 650 -10.68 3.70 34.69
N GLY A 651 -11.06 4.15 33.49
CA GLY A 651 -12.43 4.54 33.13
C GLY A 651 -12.99 5.58 34.08
N SER A 652 -14.20 5.38 34.62
CA SER A 652 -14.84 6.34 35.53
C SER A 652 -14.09 6.64 36.84
N SER A 653 -13.01 5.92 37.16
CA SER A 653 -12.18 6.23 38.34
C SER A 653 -11.05 7.22 38.06
N SER A 654 -10.67 7.44 36.79
CA SER A 654 -9.73 8.50 36.37
C SER A 654 -10.28 9.89 36.69
N ILE A 655 -11.61 10.03 36.63
CA ILE A 655 -12.37 11.22 36.97
C ILE A 655 -12.00 11.79 38.35
N SER A 656 -11.67 10.95 39.34
CA SER A 656 -11.35 11.42 40.69
C SER A 656 -9.86 11.65 40.97
N THR A 657 -8.99 11.34 39.99
CA THR A 657 -7.53 11.35 40.16
C THR A 657 -6.78 12.13 39.08
N ASN A 658 -7.40 12.38 37.93
CA ASN A 658 -6.85 13.23 36.88
C ASN A 658 -6.97 14.70 37.31
N TYR A 659 -5.85 15.27 37.74
CA TYR A 659 -5.77 16.65 38.23
C TYR A 659 -5.56 17.68 37.11
N PHE A 660 -5.24 17.26 35.88
CA PHE A 660 -5.26 18.08 34.66
C PHE A 660 -6.59 18.00 33.90
N ARG A 661 -7.59 17.33 34.47
CA ARG A 661 -8.94 17.35 33.91
C ARG A 661 -9.47 18.78 33.84
N MET A 662 -10.02 19.13 32.68
CA MET A 662 -10.51 20.48 32.44
C MET A 662 -11.89 20.76 33.05
N ASN A 663 -12.82 19.81 32.95
CA ASN A 663 -14.22 20.04 33.26
C ASN A 663 -14.57 19.80 34.74
N LYS A 664 -15.50 20.60 35.27
CA LYS A 664 -16.08 20.39 36.60
C LYS A 664 -17.29 19.46 36.53
N ILE A 665 -17.36 18.45 37.40
CA ILE A 665 -18.43 17.43 37.33
C ILE A 665 -19.60 17.73 38.26
N ASN A 666 -19.36 18.40 39.39
CA ASN A 666 -20.41 18.81 40.31
C ASN A 666 -19.98 20.01 41.17
N ASP A 667 -20.91 20.64 41.88
CA ASP A 667 -20.63 21.86 42.65
C ASP A 667 -19.55 21.70 43.75
N ASN A 668 -19.34 20.48 44.27
CA ASN A 668 -18.31 20.23 45.30
C ASN A 668 -16.98 19.79 44.71
N ASP A 669 -16.89 19.72 43.39
CA ASP A 669 -15.72 19.27 42.66
C ASP A 669 -14.68 20.39 42.59
N ARG A 670 -13.44 20.02 42.92
CA ARG A 670 -12.29 20.91 43.03
C ARG A 670 -11.24 20.62 41.96
N LEU A 671 -11.45 19.61 41.11
CA LEU A 671 -10.52 19.20 40.06
C LEU A 671 -11.00 19.72 38.70
N TYR A 672 -10.76 20.98 38.39
CA TYR A 672 -11.15 21.54 37.09
C TYR A 672 -10.24 22.70 36.76
N ALA A 673 -10.06 22.98 35.48
CA ALA A 673 -9.21 24.07 35.04
C ALA A 673 -9.95 25.43 35.16
N LEU A 674 -9.26 26.44 35.66
CA LEU A 674 -9.78 27.81 35.77
C LEU A 674 -8.63 28.81 35.61
N VAL A 675 -8.61 29.52 34.49
CA VAL A 675 -7.58 30.53 34.19
C VAL A 675 -8.21 31.92 34.23
N ILE A 676 -7.70 32.77 35.12
CA ILE A 676 -8.21 34.13 35.35
C ILE A 676 -7.07 35.14 35.27
N ASN A 677 -7.26 36.19 34.48
CA ASN A 677 -6.48 37.41 34.64
C ASN A 677 -7.19 38.35 35.60
N ASP A 678 -6.71 38.42 36.84
CA ASP A 678 -7.31 39.23 37.92
C ASP A 678 -6.95 40.72 37.86
N TYR A 679 -5.98 41.13 37.04
CA TYR A 679 -5.52 42.53 36.91
C TYR A 679 -5.22 43.26 38.23
N ASP A 680 -5.01 42.52 39.32
CA ASP A 680 -4.76 43.12 40.61
C ASP A 680 -3.36 43.72 40.64
N LEU A 681 -3.25 44.89 41.27
CA LEU A 681 -1.97 45.60 41.37
C LEU A 681 -1.20 45.25 42.64
N ASP A 682 -1.85 44.62 43.62
CA ASP A 682 -1.26 44.31 44.92
C ASP A 682 -1.82 42.99 45.43
N TYR A 683 -0.94 42.06 45.76
CA TYR A 683 -1.29 40.72 46.24
C TYR A 683 -2.30 40.77 47.39
N GLU A 684 -2.17 41.73 48.32
CA GLU A 684 -3.06 41.86 49.49
C GLU A 684 -4.48 42.37 49.16
N ASN A 685 -4.71 42.91 47.96
CA ASN A 685 -6.00 43.45 47.54
C ASN A 685 -6.60 42.59 46.42
N VAL A 686 -7.67 41.86 46.73
CA VAL A 686 -8.42 41.05 45.77
C VAL A 686 -9.63 41.85 45.27
N ASP A 687 -9.64 42.26 44.00
CA ASP A 687 -10.75 42.98 43.37
C ASP A 687 -11.41 42.15 42.25
N SER A 688 -12.39 41.32 42.57
CA SER A 688 -13.04 40.48 41.53
C SER A 688 -13.90 41.23 40.49
N SER A 689 -13.90 42.56 40.47
CA SER A 689 -14.70 43.35 39.53
C SER A 689 -14.04 43.62 38.19
N ASN A 690 -12.73 43.38 38.07
CA ASN A 690 -11.93 43.51 36.84
C ASN A 690 -11.43 42.15 36.30
N ASP A 691 -11.68 41.03 37.00
CA ASP A 691 -11.33 39.68 36.56
C ASP A 691 -11.82 39.39 35.14
N LEU A 692 -10.92 38.82 34.33
CA LEU A 692 -11.23 38.28 33.02
C LEU A 692 -10.97 36.77 33.02
N THR A 693 -12.05 36.01 32.90
CA THR A 693 -12.00 34.56 32.76
C THR A 693 -11.64 34.17 31.33
N SER A 694 -10.52 33.47 31.17
CA SER A 694 -10.04 32.97 29.87
C SER A 694 -10.46 31.52 29.64
N LEU A 695 -10.34 30.69 30.68
CA LEU A 695 -10.76 29.28 30.69
C LEU A 695 -11.58 29.02 31.94
N ASN A 696 -12.70 28.30 31.82
CA ASN A 696 -13.47 27.88 33.00
C ASN A 696 -14.14 26.52 32.82
N GLY A 697 -13.68 25.53 33.57
CA GLY A 697 -14.23 24.17 33.64
C GLY A 697 -15.68 24.07 34.08
N GLU A 698 -16.26 25.13 34.67
CA GLU A 698 -17.68 25.21 35.00
C GLU A 698 -18.56 25.69 33.84
N TRP A 699 -17.94 26.20 32.77
CA TRP A 699 -18.61 26.82 31.64
C TRP A 699 -18.43 25.96 30.40
N THR A 700 -19.45 25.94 29.56
CA THR A 700 -19.46 25.19 28.30
C THR A 700 -19.19 26.11 27.14
N ASP A 701 -18.23 25.71 26.30
CA ASP A 701 -17.87 26.41 25.09
C ASP A 701 -19.09 26.61 24.18
N THR A 702 -19.01 27.54 23.24
CA THR A 702 -20.03 27.67 22.19
C THR A 702 -19.96 26.53 21.17
N PHE A 703 -18.79 25.96 20.96
CA PHE A 703 -18.55 24.85 20.06
C PHE A 703 -19.14 23.55 20.59
N ASN A 704 -19.85 22.85 19.71
CA ASN A 704 -20.54 21.59 19.99
C ASN A 704 -21.51 21.60 21.20
N ARG A 705 -21.87 22.79 21.71
CA ARG A 705 -22.84 22.93 22.81
C ARG A 705 -24.24 22.55 22.34
N ILE A 706 -24.84 21.62 23.07
CA ILE A 706 -26.12 21.00 22.69
C ILE A 706 -27.28 21.78 23.26
N ALA A 707 -27.15 22.29 24.49
CA ALA A 707 -28.22 23.01 25.18
C ALA A 707 -27.67 24.02 26.20
N GLY A 708 -28.56 24.86 26.74
CA GLY A 708 -28.19 25.85 27.75
C GLY A 708 -27.48 27.09 27.19
N ASP A 709 -27.08 27.98 28.11
CA ASP A 709 -26.12 29.06 27.83
C ASP A 709 -24.70 28.59 28.16
N GLN A 710 -23.71 29.47 28.09
CA GLN A 710 -22.33 29.09 28.40
C GLN A 710 -22.08 28.76 29.88
N TYR A 711 -23.00 29.10 30.78
CA TYR A 711 -22.76 29.08 32.23
C TYR A 711 -23.25 27.78 32.89
N HIS A 712 -23.09 26.66 32.21
CA HIS A 712 -23.42 25.34 32.73
C HIS A 712 -22.24 24.38 32.60
N LEU A 713 -22.25 23.33 33.43
CA LEU A 713 -21.22 22.30 33.45
C LEU A 713 -21.17 21.55 32.11
N PRO A 714 -19.99 21.48 31.45
CA PRO A 714 -19.83 20.76 30.19
C PRO A 714 -20.16 19.28 30.31
N ASN A 715 -20.94 18.77 29.36
CA ASN A 715 -21.17 17.33 29.21
C ASN A 715 -20.25 16.72 28.15
N ILE A 716 -19.01 16.41 28.57
CA ILE A 716 -17.98 15.79 27.72
C ILE A 716 -18.46 14.49 27.03
N PHE A 717 -19.32 13.70 27.68
CA PHE A 717 -19.86 12.46 27.09
C PHE A 717 -20.83 12.70 25.93
N LEU A 718 -21.39 13.91 25.82
CA LEU A 718 -22.18 14.32 24.66
C LEU A 718 -21.35 15.14 23.67
N GLY A 719 -20.05 15.30 23.90
CA GLY A 719 -19.13 16.05 23.05
C GLY A 719 -19.08 17.56 23.33
N GLU A 720 -19.59 18.03 24.46
CA GLU A 720 -19.47 19.44 24.84
C GLU A 720 -18.08 19.75 25.42
N TYR A 721 -17.51 20.90 25.05
CA TYR A 721 -16.18 21.34 25.45
C TYR A 721 -16.20 22.35 26.60
N VAL A 722 -15.12 22.39 27.37
CA VAL A 722 -14.87 23.42 28.38
C VAL A 722 -14.68 24.78 27.72
N TYR A 723 -15.27 25.84 28.26
CA TYR A 723 -15.04 27.19 27.75
C TYR A 723 -13.55 27.55 27.84
N GLY A 724 -12.95 27.97 26.71
CA GLY A 724 -11.55 28.38 26.68
C GLY A 724 -10.55 27.22 26.63
N TRP A 725 -10.99 26.00 26.33
CA TRP A 725 -10.18 24.79 26.49
C TRP A 725 -8.81 24.84 25.79
N TRP A 726 -8.77 25.37 24.56
CA TRP A 726 -7.57 25.48 23.72
C TRP A 726 -6.39 26.26 24.32
N ILE A 727 -6.58 26.88 25.49
CA ILE A 727 -5.51 27.57 26.22
C ILE A 727 -4.53 26.56 26.84
N LEU A 728 -5.04 25.44 27.33
CA LEU A 728 -4.24 24.42 28.03
C LEU A 728 -4.33 23.04 27.38
N ASP A 729 -5.33 22.77 26.56
CA ASP A 729 -5.54 21.51 25.85
C ASP A 729 -5.31 21.78 24.36
N ILE A 730 -4.14 21.36 23.86
CA ILE A 730 -3.64 21.64 22.52
C ILE A 730 -4.21 20.62 21.52
N ASP A 731 -4.32 19.36 21.92
CA ASP A 731 -4.77 18.23 21.06
C ASP A 731 -6.30 18.03 21.04
N GLY A 732 -7.03 18.68 21.96
CA GLY A 732 -8.49 18.64 22.07
C GLY A 732 -9.06 17.42 22.76
N ASP A 733 -8.25 16.69 23.53
CA ASP A 733 -8.64 15.48 24.28
C ASP A 733 -9.39 15.78 25.60
N GLN A 734 -9.57 17.06 25.95
CA GLN A 734 -10.22 17.58 27.16
C GLN A 734 -9.43 17.39 28.46
N ILE A 735 -8.12 17.23 28.33
CA ILE A 735 -7.13 17.19 29.40
C ILE A 735 -6.09 18.26 29.09
N ALA A 736 -5.66 19.01 30.11
CA ALA A 736 -4.59 19.97 29.90
C ALA A 736 -3.24 19.27 29.61
N ASP A 737 -2.51 19.79 28.64
CA ASP A 737 -1.15 19.37 28.24
C ASP A 737 -0.09 20.03 29.12
N GLY A 738 -0.24 19.84 30.43
CA GLY A 738 0.67 20.36 31.44
C GLY A 738 0.42 21.81 31.84
N THR A 739 1.44 22.42 32.44
CA THR A 739 1.54 23.86 32.71
C THR A 739 2.25 24.56 31.55
N ASP A 740 2.17 25.89 31.48
CA ASP A 740 2.75 26.67 30.37
C ASP A 740 4.21 27.07 30.65
N PRO A 741 5.20 26.49 29.95
CA PRO A 741 6.63 26.73 30.19
C PRO A 741 7.12 28.13 29.78
N THR A 742 6.21 28.96 29.28
CA THR A 742 6.47 30.38 29.02
C THR A 742 5.79 31.30 30.05
N ASN A 743 5.10 30.73 31.04
CA ASN A 743 4.33 31.46 32.01
C ASN A 743 4.33 30.77 33.39
N TRP A 744 5.24 31.24 34.25
CA TRP A 744 5.43 30.85 35.65
C TRP A 744 4.19 30.67 36.56
N ASP A 745 3.04 31.19 36.15
CA ASP A 745 1.76 31.19 36.85
C ASP A 745 0.67 30.95 35.80
N THR A 746 0.44 29.68 35.47
CA THR A 746 -0.40 29.23 34.35
C THR A 746 -1.85 29.67 34.52
N ASP A 747 -2.38 29.61 35.74
CA ASP A 747 -3.79 29.89 36.02
C ASP A 747 -4.09 31.34 36.45
N GLY A 748 -3.03 32.08 36.78
CA GLY A 748 -3.04 33.51 37.05
C GLY A 748 -3.28 33.88 38.51
N ASP A 749 -3.19 32.96 39.46
CA ASP A 749 -3.55 33.18 40.87
C ASP A 749 -2.44 33.74 41.77
N TRP A 750 -1.25 33.96 41.19
CA TRP A 750 0.00 34.44 41.80
C TRP A 750 0.82 33.38 42.55
N LEU A 751 0.40 32.13 42.54
CA LEU A 751 1.23 30.98 42.87
C LEU A 751 1.97 30.55 41.61
N ASN A 752 3.14 29.94 41.80
CA ASN A 752 3.90 29.42 40.68
C ASN A 752 3.57 27.95 40.46
N ASP A 753 3.62 27.50 39.22
CA ASP A 753 3.13 26.17 38.81
C ASP A 753 3.80 25.04 39.59
N HIS A 754 5.13 25.10 39.78
CA HIS A 754 5.84 24.15 40.63
C HIS A 754 5.24 24.05 42.04
N PHE A 755 4.90 25.17 42.68
CA PHE A 755 4.37 25.17 44.04
C PHE A 755 3.00 24.49 44.12
N GLU A 756 2.13 24.75 43.15
CA GLU A 756 0.79 24.16 43.12
C GLU A 756 0.82 22.65 42.94
N ILE A 757 1.70 22.18 42.05
CA ILE A 757 1.94 20.76 41.83
C ILE A 757 2.57 20.10 43.07
N GLU A 758 3.51 20.78 43.73
CA GLU A 758 4.12 20.29 44.98
C GLU A 758 3.10 20.21 46.13
N ASP A 759 2.23 21.20 46.28
CA ASP A 759 1.21 21.24 47.34
C ASP A 759 0.21 20.08 47.20
N ASP A 760 -0.23 19.78 45.97
CA ASP A 760 -1.11 18.63 45.73
C ASP A 760 -0.43 17.29 46.02
N LEU A 761 0.89 17.20 45.80
CA LEU A 761 1.65 15.96 46.00
C LEU A 761 2.17 15.75 47.44
N LEU A 762 1.82 16.61 48.41
CA LEU A 762 2.35 16.55 49.78
C LEU A 762 2.14 15.20 50.50
N ASP A 763 1.05 14.48 50.21
CA ASP A 763 0.77 13.16 50.77
C ASP A 763 1.01 12.00 49.80
N GLY A 764 1.55 12.31 48.61
CA GLY A 764 1.88 11.37 47.55
C GLY A 764 0.67 10.89 46.74
N ILE A 765 -0.49 11.54 46.85
CA ILE A 765 -1.71 11.21 46.11
C ILE A 765 -2.09 12.39 45.21
N ARG A 766 -2.10 12.16 43.89
CA ARG A 766 -2.49 13.16 42.89
C ARG A 766 -3.99 13.46 42.93
N GLY A 767 -4.34 14.74 42.81
CA GLY A 767 -5.69 15.27 42.66
C GLY A 767 -6.55 15.26 43.92
N ASN A 768 -5.95 15.17 45.12
CA ASN A 768 -6.72 15.06 46.35
C ASN A 768 -6.90 16.39 47.11
N SER A 769 -6.11 17.41 46.77
CA SER A 769 -6.12 18.74 47.40
C SER A 769 -6.86 19.78 46.54
N GLY A 770 -6.85 19.59 45.22
CA GLY A 770 -7.41 20.46 44.20
C GLY A 770 -6.81 20.13 42.82
N SER A 771 -7.21 20.83 41.77
CA SER A 771 -6.44 20.84 40.52
C SER A 771 -5.36 21.92 40.65
N PRO A 772 -4.14 21.69 40.16
CA PRO A 772 -3.02 22.64 40.16
C PRO A 772 -3.09 23.64 39.00
N ILE A 773 -4.18 23.64 38.22
CA ILE A 773 -4.47 24.64 37.19
C ILE A 773 -5.82 25.29 37.48
N ARG A 774 -6.11 25.47 38.77
CA ARG A 774 -7.39 25.98 39.26
C ARG A 774 -7.11 27.17 40.15
N TYR A 775 -7.37 28.35 39.58
CA TYR A 775 -7.21 29.63 40.26
C TYR A 775 -7.65 29.55 41.72
N ASP A 776 -6.67 29.59 42.63
CA ASP A 776 -6.91 29.54 44.06
C ASP A 776 -6.99 30.95 44.63
N ASP A 777 -7.96 31.18 45.51
CA ASP A 777 -8.09 32.52 46.10
C ASP A 777 -6.87 32.80 46.99
N ARG A 778 -6.38 34.05 46.98
CA ARG A 778 -5.19 34.47 47.77
C ARG A 778 -5.39 34.42 49.30
N SER A 779 -6.40 33.69 49.79
CA SER A 779 -6.73 33.55 51.21
C SER A 779 -6.17 32.28 51.86
N THR A 780 -5.69 31.33 51.05
CA THR A 780 -4.84 30.20 51.45
C THR A 780 -3.36 30.58 51.54
#